data_AF-A0A813HVF8-F1
#
_entry.id   AF-A0A813HVF8-F1
#
_cell.length_a   1.000
_cell.length_b   1.000
_cell.length_c   1.000
_cell.angle_alpha   90.00
_cell.angle_beta   90.00
_cell.angle_gamma   90.00
#
_symmetry.space_group_name_H-M   'P 1'
#
loop_
_entity.id
_entity.type
_entity.pdbx_description
1 polymer ?
#
loop_
_entity_poly.entity_id
_entity_poly.type
_entity_poly.pdbx_seq_one_letter_code
_entity_poly.pdbx_strand_id
1 'polypeptide(L)'
;MAALRAQADVVIGQTSAEAAGLEIVSKLAAQGFCTVSPGFEDDTLARALEEVAEFQAAGRWQHVNSIIQDGLLGAEGSAQIAELESPELDETLRSDGEVLMKLDSTMTHLGFHMEPYLGIMGFDVSHRSRAVVHQAGEPDEEPVALTEKEVMRWLAQFLRHKVMVIVFLGPASGTLELQPHIAEDAETLEIRTVPGMIVVLRPDILSHKHFSPGRAVAMSSFFLQGNLHRQSGRAVGRGGSQMTPAAKELDDWTVGRLRELKEKSFHHQSWDPDIPRDWQSAMNHMFHKGQMIAVRGTACKFPGTEDPRVFSQASTVGPDYPTEVPRLRWDHEEVFDPDPESWRIYKSYCKHGSFMDGIELFDCKMFSMSPNEAKSMDPHQRLILEVGYEGLHNMGMRKNTMVNTSCGVYVGCGNMEWGMMPREQDMGAFAATGGALSISSGRFSFTLGLKGPSMTLDTDASSGATALYLAAESVQRKGRAVPNDYAVAISAHLLLAAVWWPSHCASGWLCPEGRCMTFDASAAGYVRGDGVAAVAVKPMTTLVDGNYVTSEDPPLGSIAGAMMNNNGKGASLASPHGPAEQEAIAEAIRNASISPADVDAVECHGAGGFLADAIEVGSMARAHRSEEQRDPPLLLSAVKSSMGNQIETSGLAGFLKTIYSSQYGVMTPNLHLRQANPHTDLSDQPVSILSECTEYKMPSSFVGVMSRGFGGSNIYLITWGDVKFNKESTGHVISQRDQIMFWPGGGGALESDAQPARAYTVVGTWSQWHDPAPMEAEGNGTYSFTVTLGENRWEQFQIWLDGDPNRVLHPGQAKGYKNSNVFGPDSLGHGCNWLIDGCTELPAAPASPQIRELEDLLPSWQANGDSAASSKPSADFGLPGDRYRVQLRVIGRWRTVTWERLPSEQRAELATRRDQAGLLAQGQRQGHYYIAGSWNDWSLQEMLPDPNSPGVFHATASLWRSGGEFQILRNRDWRQVLHPSSPRTSRDALGVVEGPDDLGHGLNWFLNGRAGDAFRIELRRSLEDTQGTDTKSVSWECLQPDAVSQTGLERASRRSYCIVGSWTSWQEPQEMQWEEGCYRYTLQIGGLGEESFQILLDGLRERALHPDKPDANPHMSHVLQGPSMNAHGLNWTVGRHQSDGCRPGSCYEVKLMLTSSGEPKHVQWSKIDPSN
;
A
#
# COMPACT_ATOMS: atom_id res chain seq x y z
N MET A 1 41.17 -32.98 -30.45
CA MET A 1 40.55 -33.75 -29.34
C MET A 1 41.36 -33.80 -28.03
N ALA A 2 42.55 -34.42 -27.95
CA ALA A 2 43.29 -34.55 -26.67
C ALA A 2 43.75 -33.21 -26.04
N ALA A 3 44.09 -32.21 -26.86
CA ALA A 3 44.43 -30.86 -26.38
C ALA A 3 43.20 -30.04 -25.94
N LEU A 4 42.04 -30.24 -26.60
CA LEU A 4 40.75 -29.62 -26.25
C LEU A 4 40.26 -30.09 -24.87
N ARG A 5 40.44 -31.38 -24.56
CA ARG A 5 40.09 -31.97 -23.25
C ARG A 5 40.89 -31.41 -22.08
N ALA A 6 42.06 -30.82 -22.33
CA ALA A 6 42.89 -30.21 -21.29
C ALA A 6 42.57 -28.72 -21.04
N GLN A 7 41.74 -28.10 -21.90
CA GLN A 7 41.42 -26.67 -21.87
C GLN A 7 39.95 -26.36 -21.55
N ALA A 8 39.04 -27.34 -21.60
CA ALA A 8 37.62 -27.12 -21.35
C ALA A 8 37.27 -27.23 -19.85
N ASP A 9 36.49 -26.28 -19.34
CA ASP A 9 35.92 -26.34 -17.99
C ASP A 9 34.97 -27.52 -17.84
N VAL A 10 34.15 -27.80 -18.86
CA VAL A 10 33.15 -28.88 -18.85
C VAL A 10 33.30 -29.75 -20.10
N VAL A 11 33.31 -31.07 -19.91
CA VAL A 11 33.38 -32.05 -21.00
C VAL A 11 32.09 -32.86 -21.06
N ILE A 12 31.29 -32.65 -22.11
CA ILE A 12 30.01 -33.34 -22.29
C ILE A 12 30.27 -34.84 -22.50
N GLY A 13 29.56 -35.68 -21.75
CA GLY A 13 29.66 -37.15 -21.81
C GLY A 13 30.51 -37.80 -20.71
N GLN A 14 31.23 -37.02 -19.88
CA GLN A 14 31.89 -37.53 -18.67
C GLN A 14 31.05 -37.33 -17.39
N THR A 15 30.19 -36.32 -17.38
CA THR A 15 29.25 -35.98 -16.31
C THR A 15 27.81 -36.12 -16.82
N SER A 16 26.85 -36.37 -15.90
CA SER A 16 25.43 -36.37 -16.25
C SER A 16 25.01 -34.98 -16.74
N ALA A 17 24.02 -34.93 -17.63
CA ALA A 17 23.58 -33.67 -18.24
C ALA A 17 23.14 -32.62 -17.21
N GLU A 18 22.49 -33.05 -16.12
CA GLU A 18 22.11 -32.18 -15.00
C GLU A 18 23.31 -31.59 -14.24
N ALA A 19 24.39 -32.37 -14.08
CA ALA A 19 25.61 -31.92 -13.41
C ALA A 19 26.40 -30.95 -14.28
N ALA A 20 26.45 -31.21 -15.60
CA ALA A 20 27.05 -30.30 -16.57
C ALA A 20 26.34 -28.94 -16.58
N GLY A 21 25.00 -28.92 -16.52
CA GLY A 21 24.22 -27.68 -16.43
C GLY A 21 24.56 -26.84 -15.19
N LEU A 22 24.61 -27.48 -14.02
CA LEU A 22 24.98 -26.81 -12.76
C LEU A 22 26.42 -26.26 -12.80
N GLU A 23 27.37 -27.02 -13.35
CA GLU A 23 28.77 -26.62 -13.44
C GLU A 23 28.96 -25.41 -14.37
N ILE A 24 28.28 -25.41 -15.53
CA ILE A 24 28.27 -24.26 -16.44
C ILE A 24 27.74 -23.02 -15.72
N VAL A 25 26.59 -23.12 -15.03
CA VAL A 25 25.99 -21.99 -14.32
C VAL A 25 26.87 -21.51 -13.17
N SER A 26 27.51 -22.42 -12.42
CA SER A 26 28.45 -22.05 -11.37
C SER A 26 29.65 -21.28 -11.90
N LYS A 27 30.16 -21.63 -13.09
CA LYS A 27 31.25 -20.91 -13.76
C LYS A 27 30.80 -19.55 -14.28
N LEU A 28 29.62 -19.47 -14.90
CA LEU A 28 29.03 -18.20 -15.32
C LEU A 28 28.85 -17.23 -14.14
N ALA A 29 28.42 -17.72 -12.97
CA ALA A 29 28.28 -16.90 -11.77
C ALA A 29 29.63 -16.42 -11.21
N ALA A 30 30.68 -17.24 -11.30
CA ALA A 30 31.98 -16.94 -10.71
C ALA A 30 32.87 -16.02 -11.58
N GLN A 31 32.91 -16.26 -12.90
CA GLN A 31 33.84 -15.57 -13.82
C GLN A 31 33.15 -14.98 -15.07
N GLY A 32 31.85 -15.19 -15.26
CA GLY A 32 31.08 -14.65 -16.38
C GLY A 32 31.12 -15.47 -17.67
N PHE A 33 31.95 -16.52 -17.76
CA PHE A 33 32.03 -17.42 -18.92
C PHE A 33 32.40 -18.86 -18.53
N CYS A 34 32.17 -19.81 -19.43
CA CYS A 34 32.48 -21.23 -19.30
C CYS A 34 32.86 -21.83 -20.65
N THR A 35 33.95 -22.59 -20.70
CA THR A 35 34.36 -23.32 -21.90
C THR A 35 33.85 -24.77 -21.87
N VAL A 36 33.23 -25.22 -22.95
CA VAL A 36 32.58 -26.53 -23.05
C VAL A 36 33.14 -27.33 -24.22
N SER A 37 33.50 -28.59 -23.97
CA SER A 37 33.89 -29.54 -25.01
C SER A 37 32.73 -30.52 -25.28
N PRO A 38 31.98 -30.33 -26.38
CA PRO A 38 30.81 -31.17 -26.70
C PRO A 38 31.16 -32.52 -27.30
N GLY A 39 32.42 -32.73 -27.73
CA GLY A 39 32.87 -34.00 -28.30
C GLY A 39 32.44 -34.24 -29.76
N PHE A 40 32.22 -33.18 -30.55
CA PHE A 40 31.89 -33.32 -31.98
C PHE A 40 32.95 -34.13 -32.74
N GLU A 41 32.51 -34.97 -33.68
CA GLU A 41 33.39 -35.68 -34.60
C GLU A 41 33.92 -34.72 -35.68
N ASP A 42 35.17 -34.89 -36.11
CA ASP A 42 35.81 -34.02 -37.11
C ASP A 42 35.01 -34.00 -38.44
N ASP A 43 34.35 -35.11 -38.80
CA ASP A 43 33.47 -35.21 -39.96
C ASP A 43 32.22 -34.32 -39.86
N THR A 44 31.67 -34.16 -38.64
CA THR A 44 30.51 -33.28 -38.40
C THR A 44 30.89 -31.81 -38.65
N LEU A 45 32.07 -31.38 -38.19
CA LEU A 45 32.54 -30.01 -38.40
C LEU A 45 32.86 -29.72 -39.87
N ALA A 46 33.44 -30.70 -40.58
CA ALA A 46 33.72 -30.57 -42.02
C ALA A 46 32.42 -30.39 -42.82
N ARG A 47 31.40 -31.23 -42.56
CA ARG A 47 30.08 -31.12 -43.21
C ARG A 47 29.36 -29.82 -42.86
N ALA A 48 29.46 -29.33 -41.62
CA ALA A 48 28.90 -28.02 -41.25
C ALA A 48 29.54 -26.88 -42.06
N LEU A 49 30.84 -26.92 -42.32
CA LEU A 49 31.53 -25.93 -43.15
C LEU A 49 31.13 -26.01 -44.63
N GLU A 50 30.81 -27.21 -45.14
CA GLU A 50 30.24 -27.40 -46.47
C GLU A 50 28.85 -26.76 -46.58
N GLU A 51 27.96 -27.00 -45.61
CA GLU A 51 26.62 -26.39 -45.57
C GLU A 51 26.70 -24.86 -45.46
N VAL A 52 27.63 -24.32 -44.65
CA VAL A 52 27.87 -22.86 -44.59
C VAL A 52 28.38 -22.31 -45.93
N ALA A 53 29.15 -23.07 -46.71
CA ALA A 53 29.59 -22.63 -48.03
C ALA A 53 28.42 -22.45 -49.01
N GLU A 54 27.33 -23.21 -48.83
CA GLU A 54 26.11 -23.06 -49.64
C GLU A 54 25.40 -21.72 -49.38
N PHE A 55 25.59 -21.11 -48.21
CA PHE A 55 25.00 -19.79 -47.91
C PHE A 55 25.55 -18.68 -48.82
N GLN A 56 26.80 -18.83 -49.28
CA GLN A 56 27.39 -17.95 -50.28
C GLN A 56 26.66 -18.09 -51.63
N ALA A 57 26.36 -19.33 -52.03
CA ALA A 57 25.65 -19.61 -53.29
C ALA A 57 24.18 -19.15 -53.23
N ALA A 58 23.56 -19.19 -52.05
CA ALA A 58 22.19 -18.76 -51.81
C ALA A 58 22.03 -17.26 -51.51
N GLY A 59 23.13 -16.50 -51.42
CA GLY A 59 23.09 -15.06 -51.12
C GLY A 59 22.54 -14.72 -49.73
N ARG A 60 22.74 -15.60 -48.75
CA ARG A 60 22.21 -15.43 -47.37
C ARG A 60 23.08 -14.54 -46.47
N TRP A 61 24.31 -14.23 -46.88
CA TRP A 61 25.23 -13.39 -46.11
C TRP A 61 24.84 -11.91 -46.16
N GLN A 62 24.91 -11.27 -45.01
CA GLN A 62 24.58 -9.86 -44.81
C GLN A 62 25.71 -9.15 -44.06
N HIS A 63 25.99 -7.92 -44.47
CA HIS A 63 26.83 -7.00 -43.70
C HIS A 63 25.91 -6.17 -42.80
N VAL A 64 26.26 -6.04 -41.53
CA VAL A 64 25.48 -5.30 -40.54
C VAL A 64 26.28 -4.13 -40.01
N ASN A 65 25.59 -3.11 -39.50
CA ASN A 65 26.22 -1.93 -38.91
C ASN A 65 27.18 -2.29 -37.75
N SER A 66 28.24 -1.51 -37.58
CA SER A 66 29.28 -1.72 -36.57
C SER A 66 28.74 -1.84 -35.14
N ILE A 67 27.68 -1.11 -34.78
CA ILE A 67 27.06 -1.18 -33.44
C ILE A 67 26.46 -2.58 -33.19
N ILE A 68 25.88 -3.19 -34.23
CA ILE A 68 25.35 -4.57 -34.15
C ILE A 68 26.50 -5.57 -34.07
N GLN A 69 27.57 -5.36 -34.85
CA GLN A 69 28.77 -6.21 -34.80
C GLN A 69 29.38 -6.23 -33.40
N ASP A 70 29.47 -5.08 -32.72
CA ASP A 70 30.00 -4.96 -31.36
C ASP A 70 29.13 -5.64 -30.30
N GLY A 71 27.81 -5.77 -30.53
CA GLY A 71 26.93 -6.59 -29.70
C GLY A 71 26.95 -8.10 -30.04
N LEU A 72 27.66 -8.48 -31.10
CA LEU A 72 27.93 -9.84 -31.55
C LEU A 72 29.41 -10.18 -31.29
N LEU A 73 30.17 -10.69 -32.26
CA LEU A 73 31.59 -11.06 -32.07
C LEU A 73 32.59 -9.95 -32.47
N GLY A 74 32.15 -8.68 -32.52
CA GLY A 74 32.95 -7.55 -32.96
C GLY A 74 33.07 -7.43 -34.49
N ALA A 75 33.65 -6.32 -34.96
CA ALA A 75 33.77 -6.00 -36.39
C ALA A 75 34.52 -7.06 -37.21
N GLU A 76 35.58 -7.66 -36.65
CA GLU A 76 36.36 -8.69 -37.34
C GLU A 76 35.71 -10.08 -37.24
N GLY A 77 35.16 -10.43 -36.07
CA GLY A 77 34.54 -11.72 -35.82
C GLY A 77 33.16 -11.88 -36.45
N SER A 78 32.45 -10.78 -36.72
CA SER A 78 31.13 -10.72 -37.35
C SER A 78 31.12 -9.82 -38.60
N ALA A 79 32.19 -9.88 -39.40
CA ALA A 79 32.30 -9.13 -40.65
C ALA A 79 31.10 -9.41 -41.58
N GLN A 80 30.72 -10.69 -41.70
CA GLN A 80 29.47 -11.12 -42.33
C GLN A 80 28.68 -12.02 -41.39
N ILE A 81 27.36 -11.88 -41.42
CA ILE A 81 26.45 -12.75 -40.68
C ILE A 81 25.40 -13.39 -41.60
N ALA A 82 24.95 -14.57 -41.22
CA ALA A 82 23.80 -15.24 -41.82
C ALA A 82 22.95 -15.87 -40.71
N GLU A 83 21.65 -15.68 -40.76
CA GLU A 83 20.75 -16.21 -39.73
C GLU A 83 20.11 -17.50 -40.16
N LEU A 84 20.02 -18.46 -39.23
CA LEU A 84 19.23 -19.66 -39.42
C LEU A 84 17.74 -19.36 -39.23
N GLU A 85 16.90 -20.20 -39.81
CA GLU A 85 15.46 -20.15 -39.60
C GLU A 85 15.10 -20.45 -38.13
N SER A 86 13.90 -20.05 -37.71
CA SER A 86 13.49 -20.18 -36.30
C SER A 86 13.57 -21.63 -35.83
N PRO A 87 14.12 -21.90 -34.63
CA PRO A 87 14.13 -23.25 -34.07
C PRO A 87 12.70 -23.77 -33.73
N GLU A 88 11.71 -22.88 -33.71
CA GLU A 88 10.29 -23.22 -33.49
C GLU A 88 9.57 -23.71 -34.76
N LEU A 89 10.18 -23.53 -35.94
CA LEU A 89 9.63 -24.09 -37.18
C LEU A 89 9.83 -25.60 -37.21
N ASP A 90 8.88 -26.32 -37.80
CA ASP A 90 8.98 -27.77 -38.02
C ASP A 90 10.30 -28.09 -38.76
N GLU A 91 11.06 -29.06 -38.26
CA GLU A 91 12.37 -29.44 -38.81
C GLU A 91 12.31 -29.77 -40.30
N THR A 92 11.16 -30.27 -40.78
CA THR A 92 10.94 -30.62 -42.19
C THR A 92 10.80 -29.40 -43.12
N LEU A 93 10.56 -28.21 -42.56
CA LEU A 93 10.38 -26.97 -43.31
C LEU A 93 11.66 -26.12 -43.39
N ARG A 94 12.68 -26.44 -42.59
CA ARG A 94 13.91 -25.65 -42.50
C ARG A 94 14.86 -25.95 -43.65
N SER A 95 15.34 -24.90 -44.32
CA SER A 95 16.26 -25.00 -45.46
C SER A 95 17.76 -24.86 -45.09
N ASP A 96 18.08 -24.97 -43.80
CA ASP A 96 19.37 -24.56 -43.22
C ASP A 96 20.50 -25.59 -43.30
N GLY A 97 20.23 -26.82 -43.74
CA GLY A 97 21.20 -27.93 -43.70
C GLY A 97 21.07 -28.79 -42.44
N GLU A 98 21.18 -30.12 -42.60
CA GLU A 98 20.92 -31.10 -41.55
C GLU A 98 21.94 -30.99 -40.39
N VAL A 99 23.21 -30.72 -40.71
CA VAL A 99 24.27 -30.65 -39.71
C VAL A 99 24.19 -29.34 -38.92
N LEU A 100 23.92 -28.21 -39.57
CA LEU A 100 23.72 -26.92 -38.92
C LEU A 100 22.51 -26.96 -37.97
N MET A 101 21.41 -27.61 -38.35
CA MET A 101 20.26 -27.83 -37.48
C MET A 101 20.60 -28.67 -36.24
N LYS A 102 21.45 -29.69 -36.38
CA LYS A 102 21.91 -30.50 -35.25
C LYS A 102 22.76 -29.70 -34.26
N LEU A 103 23.61 -28.80 -34.78
CA LEU A 103 24.41 -27.89 -33.94
C LEU A 103 23.52 -26.83 -33.25
N ASP A 104 22.49 -26.34 -33.95
CA ASP A 104 21.46 -25.45 -33.40
C ASP A 104 20.66 -26.09 -32.27
N SER A 105 20.29 -27.37 -32.44
CA SER A 105 19.67 -28.20 -31.40
C SER A 105 20.59 -28.40 -30.20
N THR A 106 21.89 -28.57 -30.42
CA THR A 106 22.88 -28.69 -29.32
C THR A 106 22.90 -27.46 -28.42
N MET A 107 22.83 -26.25 -28.99
CA MET A 107 22.70 -25.02 -28.21
C MET A 107 21.39 -24.98 -27.41
N THR A 108 20.28 -25.45 -28.00
CA THR A 108 18.98 -25.55 -27.33
C THR A 108 19.02 -26.50 -26.13
N HIS A 109 19.63 -27.68 -26.29
CA HIS A 109 19.84 -28.64 -25.20
C HIS A 109 20.69 -28.08 -24.06
N LEU A 110 21.76 -27.33 -24.37
CA LEU A 110 22.54 -26.63 -23.35
C LEU A 110 21.68 -25.65 -22.56
N GLY A 111 20.78 -24.92 -23.23
CA GLY A 111 19.78 -24.06 -22.59
C GLY A 111 18.91 -24.80 -21.57
N PHE A 112 18.32 -25.91 -21.98
CA PHE A 112 17.48 -26.75 -21.10
C PHE A 112 18.22 -27.29 -19.88
N HIS A 113 19.51 -27.62 -20.02
CA HIS A 113 20.32 -28.09 -18.89
C HIS A 113 20.70 -26.97 -17.92
N MET A 114 20.84 -25.73 -18.40
CA MET A 114 21.15 -24.57 -17.55
C MET A 114 19.92 -24.00 -16.84
N GLU A 115 18.75 -24.03 -17.48
CA GLU A 115 17.50 -23.38 -17.04
C GLU A 115 17.18 -23.55 -15.54
N PRO A 116 17.23 -24.77 -14.94
CA PRO A 116 16.88 -24.96 -13.53
C PRO A 116 17.78 -24.20 -12.54
N TYR A 117 18.97 -23.79 -12.97
CA TYR A 117 19.99 -23.19 -12.13
C TYR A 117 20.19 -21.69 -12.38
N LEU A 118 19.66 -21.14 -13.47
CA LEU A 118 19.86 -19.72 -13.84
C LEU A 118 19.33 -18.74 -12.78
N GLY A 119 18.29 -19.12 -12.03
CA GLY A 119 17.74 -18.31 -10.94
C GLY A 119 18.74 -17.92 -9.85
N ILE A 120 19.84 -18.68 -9.69
CA ILE A 120 20.95 -18.36 -8.78
C ILE A 120 21.60 -17.00 -9.13
N MET A 121 21.59 -16.63 -10.41
CA MET A 121 22.17 -15.37 -10.90
C MET A 121 21.19 -14.19 -10.89
N GLY A 122 19.95 -14.39 -10.39
CA GLY A 122 18.95 -13.33 -10.24
C GLY A 122 18.21 -12.94 -11.53
N PHE A 123 18.23 -13.80 -12.56
CA PHE A 123 17.43 -13.64 -13.77
C PHE A 123 16.92 -14.98 -14.28
N ASP A 124 15.77 -14.94 -14.95
CA ASP A 124 15.17 -16.10 -15.60
C ASP A 124 15.21 -15.92 -17.11
N VAL A 125 15.50 -17.00 -17.83
CA VAL A 125 15.48 -17.03 -19.30
C VAL A 125 14.19 -17.71 -19.74
N SER A 126 13.55 -17.18 -20.78
CA SER A 126 12.27 -17.69 -21.28
C SER A 126 12.25 -18.01 -22.76
N HIS A 127 13.15 -17.39 -23.54
CA HIS A 127 13.20 -17.53 -24.99
C HIS A 127 14.65 -17.63 -25.46
N ARG A 128 14.86 -18.27 -26.61
CA ARG A 128 16.16 -18.36 -27.28
C ARG A 128 16.09 -17.63 -28.62
N SER A 129 17.09 -16.83 -28.96
CA SER A 129 17.17 -16.17 -30.27
C SER A 129 17.48 -17.18 -31.38
N ARG A 130 17.19 -16.81 -32.63
CA ARG A 130 17.70 -17.52 -33.80
C ARG A 130 19.23 -17.63 -33.73
N ALA A 131 19.76 -18.72 -34.25
CA ALA A 131 21.20 -18.89 -34.38
C ALA A 131 21.73 -17.99 -35.50
N VAL A 132 22.83 -17.30 -35.21
CA VAL A 132 23.54 -16.42 -36.13
C VAL A 132 24.85 -17.11 -36.47
N VAL A 133 25.10 -17.34 -37.76
CA VAL A 133 26.38 -17.80 -38.29
C VAL A 133 27.23 -16.56 -38.58
N HIS A 134 28.45 -16.56 -38.07
CA HIS A 134 29.42 -15.47 -38.18
C HIS A 134 30.58 -15.94 -39.06
N GLN A 135 30.97 -15.11 -40.01
CA GLN A 135 32.21 -15.30 -40.77
C GLN A 135 33.19 -14.20 -40.40
N ALA A 136 34.34 -14.60 -39.87
CA ALA A 136 35.42 -13.68 -39.55
C ALA A 136 36.12 -13.21 -40.84
N GLY A 137 36.47 -11.93 -40.89
CA GLY A 137 37.08 -11.28 -42.06
C GLY A 137 37.59 -9.88 -41.76
N GLU A 138 38.11 -9.21 -42.79
CA GLU A 138 38.46 -7.79 -42.69
C GLU A 138 37.17 -6.95 -42.54
N PRO A 139 37.17 -5.94 -41.67
CA PRO A 139 36.01 -5.07 -41.50
C PRO A 139 35.78 -4.23 -42.76
N ASP A 140 34.52 -3.99 -43.11
CA ASP A 140 34.17 -3.15 -44.27
C ASP A 140 34.69 -1.70 -44.11
N GLU A 141 35.21 -1.13 -45.20
CA GLU A 141 35.70 0.26 -45.21
C GLU A 141 34.55 1.30 -45.19
N GLU A 142 33.34 0.93 -45.65
CA GLU A 142 32.16 1.81 -45.65
C GLU A 142 31.12 1.35 -44.60
N PRO A 143 30.67 2.24 -43.69
CA PRO A 143 29.70 1.88 -42.66
C PRO A 143 28.30 1.68 -43.27
N VAL A 144 27.75 0.48 -43.10
CA VAL A 144 26.35 0.16 -43.45
C VAL A 144 25.41 1.02 -42.60
N ALA A 145 24.47 1.74 -43.23
CA ALA A 145 23.51 2.58 -42.52
C ALA A 145 22.50 1.74 -41.73
N LEU A 146 22.19 2.15 -40.50
CA LEU A 146 21.14 1.52 -39.68
C LEU A 146 19.75 1.82 -40.22
N THR A 147 18.90 0.79 -40.29
CA THR A 147 17.47 0.92 -40.58
C THR A 147 16.61 0.76 -39.33
N GLU A 148 15.39 1.33 -39.32
CA GLU A 148 14.48 1.26 -38.17
C GLU A 148 14.10 -0.19 -37.81
N LYS A 149 13.99 -1.08 -38.80
CA LYS A 149 13.67 -2.51 -38.60
C LYS A 149 14.82 -3.28 -37.94
N GLU A 150 16.07 -3.01 -38.35
CA GLU A 150 17.24 -3.64 -37.75
C GLU A 150 17.42 -3.19 -36.30
N VAL A 151 17.27 -1.90 -36.03
CA VAL A 151 17.42 -1.34 -34.68
C VAL A 151 16.37 -1.92 -33.73
N MET A 152 15.08 -1.93 -34.11
CA MET A 152 14.04 -2.56 -33.30
C MET A 152 14.41 -3.99 -32.90
N ARG A 153 14.87 -4.77 -33.88
CA ARG A 153 15.16 -6.18 -33.72
C ARG A 153 16.34 -6.40 -32.78
N TRP A 154 17.48 -5.78 -33.07
CA TRP A 154 18.71 -5.98 -32.32
C TRP A 154 18.66 -5.33 -30.93
N LEU A 155 18.04 -4.15 -30.80
CA LEU A 155 17.83 -3.50 -29.50
C LEU A 155 16.98 -4.38 -28.58
N ALA A 156 15.87 -4.95 -29.07
CA ALA A 156 15.04 -5.85 -28.27
C ALA A 156 15.80 -7.10 -27.79
N GLN A 157 16.70 -7.61 -28.62
CA GLN A 157 17.54 -8.75 -28.29
C GLN A 157 18.62 -8.39 -27.26
N PHE A 158 19.34 -7.28 -27.45
CA PHE A 158 20.40 -6.83 -26.54
C PHE A 158 19.86 -6.29 -25.20
N LEU A 159 18.63 -5.80 -25.15
CA LEU A 159 17.99 -5.45 -23.86
C LEU A 159 17.66 -6.67 -23.00
N ARG A 160 17.52 -7.85 -23.60
CA ARG A 160 17.05 -9.08 -22.92
C ARG A 160 18.10 -10.16 -22.80
N HIS A 161 19.21 -10.07 -23.53
CA HIS A 161 20.20 -11.14 -23.54
C HIS A 161 20.91 -11.28 -22.19
N LYS A 162 20.94 -12.51 -21.66
CA LYS A 162 21.59 -12.82 -20.37
C LYS A 162 22.69 -13.84 -20.51
N VAL A 163 22.53 -14.79 -21.43
CA VAL A 163 23.56 -15.78 -21.76
C VAL A 163 23.70 -15.86 -23.27
N MET A 164 24.93 -15.98 -23.76
CA MET A 164 25.26 -16.22 -25.16
C MET A 164 26.02 -17.54 -25.25
N VAL A 165 25.62 -18.40 -26.17
CA VAL A 165 26.34 -19.63 -26.50
C VAL A 165 26.96 -19.46 -27.87
N ILE A 166 28.26 -19.74 -27.98
CA ILE A 166 29.04 -19.64 -29.21
C ILE A 166 29.65 -21.01 -29.52
N VAL A 167 29.46 -21.50 -30.73
CA VAL A 167 30.04 -22.74 -31.26
C VAL A 167 31.05 -22.37 -32.34
N PHE A 168 32.33 -22.67 -32.13
CA PHE A 168 33.38 -22.40 -33.12
C PHE A 168 33.51 -23.56 -34.10
N LEU A 169 33.20 -23.33 -35.38
CA LEU A 169 33.19 -24.36 -36.42
C LEU A 169 34.56 -24.55 -37.10
N GLY A 170 35.38 -23.49 -37.15
CA GLY A 170 36.69 -23.50 -37.82
C GLY A 170 36.62 -22.98 -39.26
N PRO A 171 37.54 -23.37 -40.18
CA PRO A 171 38.67 -24.28 -39.97
C PRO A 171 39.88 -23.66 -39.23
N ALA A 172 40.00 -22.32 -39.22
CA ALA A 172 41.07 -21.65 -38.47
C ALA A 172 40.75 -21.56 -36.96
N SER A 173 41.79 -21.63 -36.14
CA SER A 173 41.71 -21.27 -34.71
C SER A 173 41.86 -19.76 -34.53
N GLY A 174 41.19 -19.18 -33.54
CA GLY A 174 41.27 -17.74 -33.23
C GLY A 174 41.41 -17.45 -31.74
N THR A 175 41.14 -16.21 -31.36
CA THR A 175 41.12 -15.73 -29.97
C THR A 175 39.81 -15.01 -29.70
N LEU A 176 39.15 -15.32 -28.59
CA LEU A 176 37.99 -14.59 -28.08
C LEU A 176 38.45 -13.73 -26.90
N GLU A 177 38.39 -12.42 -27.06
CA GLU A 177 38.67 -11.42 -26.03
C GLU A 177 37.41 -11.12 -25.24
N LEU A 178 37.50 -11.15 -23.91
CA LEU A 178 36.43 -10.82 -22.99
C LEU A 178 36.85 -9.69 -22.06
N GLN A 179 36.02 -8.66 -21.91
CA GLN A 179 36.31 -7.54 -21.00
C GLN A 179 35.05 -7.09 -20.23
N PRO A 180 35.11 -6.89 -18.89
CA PRO A 180 33.97 -6.40 -18.13
C PRO A 180 33.51 -4.97 -18.50
N HIS A 181 32.20 -4.73 -18.59
CA HIS A 181 31.64 -3.39 -18.90
C HIS A 181 31.84 -2.34 -17.80
N ILE A 182 32.20 -2.74 -16.58
CA ILE A 182 32.21 -1.86 -15.38
C ILE A 182 33.50 -1.04 -15.25
N ALA A 183 34.58 -1.43 -15.93
CA ALA A 183 35.86 -0.72 -15.89
C ALA A 183 36.56 -0.77 -17.25
N GLU A 184 36.70 0.39 -17.91
CA GLU A 184 37.42 0.53 -19.19
C GLU A 184 38.89 0.05 -19.10
N ASP A 185 39.48 0.10 -17.90
CA ASP A 185 40.86 -0.33 -17.61
C ASP A 185 40.96 -1.79 -17.13
N ALA A 186 39.87 -2.58 -17.14
CA ALA A 186 39.94 -3.99 -16.73
C ALA A 186 40.81 -4.81 -17.70
N GLU A 187 41.62 -5.73 -17.15
CA GLU A 187 42.44 -6.64 -17.95
C GLU A 187 41.56 -7.46 -18.90
N THR A 188 41.89 -7.43 -20.20
CA THR A 188 41.25 -8.24 -21.22
C THR A 188 41.63 -9.71 -21.03
N LEU A 189 40.63 -10.57 -20.95
CA LEU A 189 40.84 -12.01 -20.88
C LEU A 189 40.79 -12.63 -22.28
N GLU A 190 41.86 -13.31 -22.68
CA GLU A 190 41.96 -13.97 -23.98
C GLU A 190 41.70 -15.49 -23.87
N ILE A 191 40.72 -15.98 -24.61
CA ILE A 191 40.41 -17.41 -24.73
C ILE A 191 40.82 -17.89 -26.11
N ARG A 192 41.74 -18.87 -26.16
CA ARG A 192 42.11 -19.51 -27.43
C ARG A 192 40.96 -20.38 -27.93
N THR A 193 40.41 -20.04 -29.09
CA THR A 193 39.29 -20.75 -29.73
C THR A 193 39.79 -21.76 -30.75
N VAL A 194 39.23 -22.97 -30.72
CA VAL A 194 39.60 -24.06 -31.63
C VAL A 194 38.34 -24.71 -32.22
N PRO A 195 38.40 -25.31 -33.42
CA PRO A 195 37.25 -25.97 -34.03
C PRO A 195 36.62 -27.02 -33.10
N GLY A 196 35.30 -26.95 -32.96
CA GLY A 196 34.49 -27.81 -32.10
C GLY A 196 34.37 -27.36 -30.64
N MET A 197 34.95 -26.22 -30.26
CA MET A 197 34.79 -25.62 -28.92
C MET A 197 33.46 -24.87 -28.79
N ILE A 198 32.80 -25.00 -27.64
CA ILE A 198 31.67 -24.16 -27.26
C ILE A 198 32.12 -23.22 -26.13
N VAL A 199 31.75 -21.95 -26.23
CA VAL A 199 31.90 -20.97 -25.15
C VAL A 199 30.52 -20.47 -24.77
N VAL A 200 30.20 -20.59 -23.48
CA VAL A 200 28.99 -20.01 -22.89
C VAL A 200 29.43 -18.79 -22.09
N LEU A 201 28.86 -17.63 -22.34
CA LEU A 201 29.26 -16.38 -21.66
C LEU A 201 28.07 -15.50 -21.30
N ARG A 202 28.31 -14.52 -20.45
CA ARG A 202 27.35 -13.48 -20.06
C ARG A 202 27.60 -12.18 -20.84
N PRO A 203 26.85 -11.92 -21.93
CA PRO A 203 27.03 -10.72 -22.74
C PRO A 203 26.59 -9.45 -22.01
N ASP A 204 25.77 -9.58 -20.96
CA ASP A 204 25.25 -8.46 -20.17
C ASP A 204 26.28 -7.81 -19.25
N ILE A 205 27.39 -8.50 -18.96
CA ILE A 205 28.50 -8.00 -18.13
C ILE A 205 29.86 -8.00 -18.83
N LEU A 206 30.02 -8.77 -19.91
CA LEU A 206 31.27 -8.90 -20.66
C LEU A 206 31.08 -8.45 -22.12
N SER A 207 31.94 -7.54 -22.57
CA SER A 207 32.22 -7.36 -24.00
C SER A 207 32.92 -8.60 -24.53
N HIS A 208 32.73 -8.89 -25.81
CA HIS A 208 33.22 -10.11 -26.43
C HIS A 208 33.58 -9.86 -27.88
N LYS A 209 34.85 -10.06 -28.24
CA LYS A 209 35.35 -9.83 -29.61
C LYS A 209 36.15 -11.05 -30.07
N HIS A 210 35.88 -11.53 -31.27
CA HIS A 210 36.58 -12.67 -31.84
C HIS A 210 37.52 -12.22 -32.96
N PHE A 211 38.76 -12.70 -32.89
CA PHE A 211 39.80 -12.49 -33.88
C PHE A 211 40.30 -13.82 -34.43
N SER A 212 40.57 -13.89 -35.73
CA SER A 212 41.18 -15.07 -36.35
C SER A 212 42.16 -14.68 -37.46
N PRO A 213 43.39 -15.23 -37.49
CA PRO A 213 44.37 -14.96 -38.54
C PRO A 213 44.02 -15.58 -39.92
N GLY A 214 42.92 -16.33 -40.01
CA GLY A 214 42.41 -16.90 -41.26
C GLY A 214 40.89 -17.10 -41.20
N ARG A 215 40.31 -17.62 -42.28
CA ARG A 215 38.84 -17.84 -42.37
C ARG A 215 38.36 -18.71 -41.21
N ALA A 216 37.58 -18.11 -40.32
CA ALA A 216 36.95 -18.78 -39.19
C ALA A 216 35.44 -18.53 -39.23
N VAL A 217 34.68 -19.58 -38.97
CA VAL A 217 33.23 -19.54 -38.86
C VAL A 217 32.83 -19.91 -37.43
N ALA A 218 31.92 -19.14 -36.86
CA ALA A 218 31.31 -19.42 -35.57
C ALA A 218 29.78 -19.36 -35.70
N MET A 219 29.06 -19.98 -34.78
CA MET A 219 27.62 -19.88 -34.69
C MET A 219 27.24 -19.48 -33.26
N SER A 220 26.40 -18.46 -33.10
CA SER A 220 25.99 -17.98 -31.78
C SER A 220 24.48 -17.92 -31.62
N SER A 221 24.02 -17.96 -30.37
CA SER A 221 22.61 -17.75 -30.02
C SER A 221 22.51 -17.19 -28.61
N PHE A 222 21.52 -16.33 -28.39
CA PHE A 222 21.26 -15.70 -27.10
C PHE A 222 20.09 -16.35 -26.38
N PHE A 223 20.22 -16.43 -25.08
CA PHE A 223 19.18 -16.80 -24.14
C PHE A 223 18.66 -15.52 -23.49
N LEU A 224 17.38 -15.25 -23.76
CA LEU A 224 16.71 -14.00 -23.48
C LEU A 224 15.83 -14.12 -22.23
N GLN A 225 15.95 -13.12 -21.36
CA GLN A 225 15.03 -12.97 -20.24
C GLN A 225 13.59 -12.80 -20.71
N GLY A 226 12.63 -13.24 -19.87
CA GLY A 226 11.19 -12.96 -20.02
C GLY A 226 10.90 -11.57 -20.56
N ASN A 227 9.81 -11.43 -21.35
CA ASN A 227 9.27 -10.10 -21.60
C ASN A 227 9.16 -9.43 -20.23
N LEU A 228 9.84 -8.30 -20.08
CA LEU A 228 9.76 -7.46 -18.91
C LEU A 228 8.33 -6.91 -18.77
N HIS A 229 7.24 -7.59 -19.11
CA HIS A 229 5.87 -7.06 -19.01
C HIS A 229 5.45 -6.73 -17.57
N ARG A 230 6.21 -7.12 -16.54
CA ARG A 230 6.07 -6.60 -15.16
C ARG A 230 6.98 -5.41 -14.84
N GLN A 231 7.84 -4.98 -15.76
CA GLN A 231 8.85 -3.93 -15.61
C GLN A 231 9.08 -3.07 -16.88
N SER A 232 8.32 -3.25 -17.97
CA SER A 232 8.56 -2.68 -19.30
C SER A 232 7.92 -1.30 -19.45
N GLY A 233 8.01 -0.54 -18.37
CA GLY A 233 8.17 0.90 -18.40
C GLY A 233 9.63 1.36 -18.22
N ARG A 234 10.57 0.44 -17.93
CA ARG A 234 11.97 0.76 -17.60
C ARG A 234 12.89 0.97 -18.80
N ALA A 235 12.42 0.75 -20.04
CA ALA A 235 13.30 0.74 -21.22
C ALA A 235 13.38 2.08 -21.97
N VAL A 236 12.70 3.14 -21.52
CA VAL A 236 12.91 4.49 -22.07
C VAL A 236 13.00 5.47 -20.90
N GLY A 237 14.22 5.68 -20.42
CA GLY A 237 14.53 6.74 -19.44
C GLY A 237 14.80 6.25 -18.01
N ARG A 238 16.10 6.17 -17.70
CA ARG A 238 16.71 6.54 -16.40
C ARG A 238 16.48 5.68 -15.13
N GLY A 239 16.11 4.40 -15.19
CA GLY A 239 16.13 3.59 -13.95
C GLY A 239 16.08 2.07 -14.08
N GLY A 240 17.24 1.41 -13.91
CA GLY A 240 17.29 0.11 -13.23
C GLY A 240 17.92 -1.09 -13.93
N SER A 241 18.31 -1.02 -15.21
CA SER A 241 19.14 -2.06 -15.85
C SER A 241 20.26 -1.39 -16.65
N GLN A 242 21.50 -1.77 -16.36
CA GLN A 242 22.67 -1.28 -17.09
C GLN A 242 22.60 -1.87 -18.51
N MET A 243 22.27 -1.02 -19.49
CA MET A 243 22.27 -1.41 -20.89
C MET A 243 23.70 -1.73 -21.31
N THR A 244 23.87 -2.75 -22.17
CA THR A 244 25.17 -3.00 -22.81
C THR A 244 25.54 -1.82 -23.70
N PRO A 245 26.84 -1.56 -23.96
CA PRO A 245 27.26 -0.44 -24.81
C PRO A 245 26.56 -0.42 -26.17
N ALA A 246 26.47 -1.57 -26.85
CA ALA A 246 25.73 -1.70 -28.11
C ALA A 246 24.23 -1.41 -27.97
N ALA A 247 23.56 -1.90 -26.92
CA ALA A 247 22.15 -1.56 -26.68
C ALA A 247 21.96 -0.06 -26.42
N LYS A 248 22.89 0.58 -25.70
CA LYS A 248 22.85 2.01 -25.41
C LYS A 248 23.02 2.85 -26.68
N GLU A 249 23.97 2.52 -27.55
CA GLU A 249 24.16 3.24 -28.80
C GLU A 249 22.98 3.08 -29.77
N LEU A 250 22.39 1.88 -29.84
CA LEU A 250 21.15 1.66 -30.60
C LEU A 250 19.96 2.45 -30.04
N ASP A 251 19.85 2.56 -28.71
CA ASP A 251 18.81 3.38 -28.06
C ASP A 251 19.04 4.88 -28.32
N ASP A 252 20.28 5.38 -28.15
CA ASP A 252 20.63 6.77 -28.44
C ASP A 252 20.34 7.13 -29.91
N TRP A 253 20.64 6.22 -30.86
CA TRP A 253 20.26 6.37 -32.26
C TRP A 253 18.74 6.39 -32.43
N THR A 254 18.00 5.49 -31.78
CA THR A 254 16.53 5.42 -31.81
C THR A 254 15.91 6.72 -31.33
N VAL A 255 16.37 7.23 -30.18
CA VAL A 255 15.95 8.50 -29.57
C VAL A 255 16.22 9.67 -30.52
N GLY A 256 17.41 9.70 -31.15
CA GLY A 256 17.77 10.71 -32.14
C GLY A 256 16.87 10.68 -33.37
N ARG A 257 16.59 9.49 -33.89
CA ARG A 257 15.73 9.27 -35.05
C ARG A 257 14.27 9.63 -34.76
N LEU A 258 13.72 9.23 -33.61
CA LEU A 258 12.37 9.60 -33.17
C LEU A 258 12.20 11.13 -33.07
N ARG A 259 13.22 11.84 -32.55
CA ARG A 259 13.21 13.30 -32.48
C ARG A 259 13.15 13.94 -33.87
N GLU A 260 13.97 13.45 -34.80
CA GLU A 260 13.98 13.92 -36.19
C GLU A 260 12.60 13.72 -36.86
N LEU A 261 11.96 12.56 -36.64
CA LEU A 261 10.62 12.26 -37.16
C LEU A 261 9.57 13.21 -36.57
N LYS A 262 9.63 13.51 -35.26
CA LYS A 262 8.68 14.43 -34.59
C LYS A 262 8.82 15.87 -35.09
N GLU A 263 10.03 16.28 -35.46
CA GLU A 263 10.25 17.59 -36.07
C GLU A 263 9.61 17.67 -37.46
N LYS A 264 9.76 16.63 -38.28
CA LYS A 264 9.23 16.55 -39.66
C LYS A 264 7.71 16.41 -39.75
N SER A 265 7.05 15.84 -38.74
CA SER A 265 5.61 15.52 -38.77
C SER A 265 4.62 16.71 -38.83
N PHE A 266 5.09 17.96 -38.96
CA PHE A 266 4.24 19.17 -39.00
C PHE A 266 3.74 19.56 -40.40
N HIS A 267 4.45 19.12 -41.44
CA HIS A 267 4.21 19.65 -42.80
C HIS A 267 3.16 18.88 -43.59
N HIS A 268 2.81 17.67 -43.15
CA HIS A 268 1.78 16.84 -43.79
C HIS A 268 0.62 16.60 -42.81
N GLN A 269 -0.60 16.91 -43.23
CA GLN A 269 -1.84 16.57 -42.50
C GLN A 269 -2.06 15.05 -42.42
N SER A 270 -1.28 14.28 -43.16
CA SER A 270 -1.22 12.81 -43.15
C SER A 270 0.14 12.35 -42.66
N TRP A 271 0.15 11.45 -41.68
CA TRP A 271 1.36 10.77 -41.22
C TRP A 271 1.99 9.95 -42.35
N ASP A 272 3.31 9.85 -42.33
CA ASP A 272 4.05 9.01 -43.29
C ASP A 272 3.68 7.54 -43.06
N PRO A 273 3.07 6.84 -44.04
CA PRO A 273 2.67 5.44 -43.91
C PRO A 273 3.87 4.50 -43.74
N ASP A 274 5.08 4.93 -44.07
CA ASP A 274 6.28 4.09 -43.99
C ASP A 274 6.82 3.95 -42.54
N ILE A 275 6.37 4.80 -41.60
CA ILE A 275 6.79 4.74 -40.19
C ILE A 275 5.89 3.75 -39.41
N PRO A 276 6.46 2.69 -38.79
CA PRO A 276 5.70 1.74 -37.98
C PRO A 276 4.92 2.40 -36.85
N ARG A 277 3.73 1.88 -36.52
CA ARG A 277 2.84 2.49 -35.53
C ARG A 277 3.46 2.58 -34.13
N ASP A 278 4.21 1.56 -33.70
CA ASP A 278 4.89 1.57 -32.41
C ASP A 278 5.93 2.70 -32.33
N TRP A 279 6.59 3.06 -33.43
CA TRP A 279 7.49 4.23 -33.48
C TRP A 279 6.73 5.54 -33.34
N GLN A 280 5.58 5.66 -34.01
CA GLN A 280 4.74 6.86 -33.90
C GLN A 280 4.27 7.07 -32.46
N SER A 281 3.83 5.99 -31.82
CA SER A 281 3.37 5.99 -30.43
C SER A 281 4.53 6.33 -29.48
N ALA A 282 5.66 5.63 -29.56
CA ALA A 282 6.85 5.93 -28.75
C ALA A 282 7.33 7.38 -28.94
N MET A 283 7.39 7.85 -30.18
CA MET A 283 7.75 9.23 -30.52
C MET A 283 6.84 10.24 -29.83
N ASN A 284 5.52 10.05 -29.87
CA ASN A 284 4.56 10.99 -29.30
C ASN A 284 4.55 10.97 -27.76
N HIS A 285 4.90 9.84 -27.16
CA HIS A 285 5.05 9.69 -25.71
C HIS A 285 6.37 10.26 -25.18
N MET A 286 7.44 10.26 -26.00
CA MET A 286 8.76 10.79 -25.61
C MET A 286 8.95 12.27 -25.94
N PHE A 287 8.41 12.72 -27.07
CA PHE A 287 8.63 14.05 -27.59
C PHE A 287 7.29 14.74 -27.85
N HIS A 288 7.16 15.94 -27.30
CA HIS A 288 5.97 16.76 -27.45
C HIS A 288 6.29 18.00 -28.28
N LYS A 289 5.30 18.46 -29.04
CA LYS A 289 5.41 19.63 -29.89
C LYS A 289 4.36 20.66 -29.46
N GLY A 290 4.79 21.91 -29.29
CA GLY A 290 3.95 22.98 -28.76
C GLY A 290 4.05 23.14 -27.24
N GLN A 291 3.32 24.11 -26.70
CA GLN A 291 3.37 24.44 -25.28
C GLN A 291 2.34 23.61 -24.50
N MET A 292 2.80 22.49 -23.93
CA MET A 292 2.02 21.76 -22.93
C MET A 292 1.87 22.61 -21.66
N ILE A 293 0.77 22.36 -20.94
CA ILE A 293 0.50 23.02 -19.66
C ILE A 293 0.75 22.03 -18.54
N ALA A 294 1.71 22.34 -17.68
CA ALA A 294 2.10 21.52 -16.54
C ALA A 294 1.09 21.71 -15.40
N VAL A 295 0.59 20.60 -14.86
CA VAL A 295 -0.13 20.57 -13.58
C VAL A 295 0.89 20.55 -12.46
N ARG A 296 0.88 21.58 -11.62
CA ARG A 296 1.89 21.79 -10.57
C ARG A 296 1.34 21.66 -9.17
N GLY A 297 0.06 21.95 -8.97
CA GLY A 297 -0.59 21.82 -7.68
C GLY A 297 -2.03 21.36 -7.86
N THR A 298 -2.50 20.57 -6.92
CA THR A 298 -3.84 20.00 -6.90
C THR A 298 -4.32 19.93 -5.46
N ALA A 299 -5.63 20.03 -5.26
CA ALA A 299 -6.29 19.81 -3.99
C ALA A 299 -7.72 19.35 -4.25
N CYS A 300 -8.31 18.59 -3.33
CA CYS A 300 -9.71 18.22 -3.42
C CYS A 300 -10.33 18.02 -2.05
N LYS A 301 -11.63 18.22 -1.97
CA LYS A 301 -12.48 17.71 -0.90
C LYS A 301 -13.55 16.86 -1.57
N PHE A 302 -13.57 15.58 -1.26
CA PHE A 302 -14.51 14.60 -1.77
C PHE A 302 -15.11 13.81 -0.61
N PRO A 303 -16.25 13.14 -0.82
CA PRO A 303 -16.76 12.13 0.11
C PRO A 303 -15.63 11.19 0.59
N GLY A 304 -15.41 11.13 1.91
CA GLY A 304 -14.42 10.24 2.54
C GLY A 304 -12.94 10.61 2.37
N THR A 305 -12.56 11.64 1.60
CA THR A 305 -11.15 12.01 1.42
C THR A 305 -10.92 13.49 1.11
N GLU A 306 -9.86 14.04 1.67
CA GLU A 306 -9.35 15.41 1.43
C GLU A 306 -8.02 15.39 0.64
N ASP A 307 -7.54 14.20 0.23
CA ASP A 307 -6.29 14.05 -0.54
C ASP A 307 -6.56 13.41 -1.92
N PRO A 308 -6.22 14.08 -3.05
CA PRO A 308 -6.44 13.54 -4.38
C PRO A 308 -5.61 12.28 -4.68
N ARG A 309 -4.50 12.06 -3.98
CA ARG A 309 -3.70 10.82 -4.09
C ARG A 309 -4.44 9.64 -3.50
N VAL A 310 -5.01 9.82 -2.31
CA VAL A 310 -5.82 8.80 -1.62
C VAL A 310 -7.07 8.50 -2.43
N PHE A 311 -7.71 9.54 -2.98
CA PHE A 311 -8.85 9.38 -3.90
C PHE A 311 -8.51 8.50 -5.11
N SER A 312 -7.39 8.77 -5.79
CA SER A 312 -6.98 7.97 -6.96
C SER A 312 -6.59 6.54 -6.59
N GLN A 313 -5.92 6.33 -5.45
CA GLN A 313 -5.63 4.98 -4.93
C GLN A 313 -6.92 4.21 -4.63
N ALA A 314 -7.87 4.83 -3.92
CA ALA A 314 -9.16 4.23 -3.64
C ALA A 314 -9.91 3.90 -4.94
N SER A 315 -9.82 4.76 -5.96
CA SER A 315 -10.44 4.53 -7.27
C SER A 315 -9.93 3.27 -7.98
N THR A 316 -8.74 2.75 -7.67
CA THR A 316 -8.26 1.47 -8.22
C THR A 316 -9.06 0.28 -7.70
N VAL A 317 -9.57 0.36 -6.46
CA VAL A 317 -10.44 -0.64 -5.83
C VAL A 317 -11.91 -0.41 -6.20
N GLY A 318 -12.29 0.86 -6.44
CA GLY A 318 -13.63 1.24 -6.84
C GLY A 318 -14.65 1.24 -5.69
N PRO A 319 -14.52 2.15 -4.71
CA PRO A 319 -15.50 2.33 -3.64
C PRO A 319 -16.81 2.94 -4.14
N ASP A 320 -17.93 2.53 -3.53
CA ASP A 320 -19.26 3.07 -3.78
C ASP A 320 -19.60 4.14 -2.72
N TYR A 321 -19.53 5.43 -3.08
CA TYR A 321 -19.69 6.55 -2.15
C TYR A 321 -21.13 7.03 -1.86
N PRO A 322 -22.11 6.88 -2.77
CA PRO A 322 -23.48 7.31 -2.50
C PRO A 322 -24.08 6.65 -1.24
N THR A 323 -24.58 7.50 -0.34
CA THR A 323 -25.26 7.14 0.92
C THR A 323 -26.66 7.74 0.95
N GLU A 324 -27.51 7.36 1.91
CA GLU A 324 -28.78 8.06 2.10
C GLU A 324 -28.55 9.52 2.51
N VAL A 325 -29.46 10.42 2.13
CA VAL A 325 -29.36 11.84 2.47
C VAL A 325 -29.22 12.02 4.00
N PRO A 326 -28.09 12.58 4.49
CA PRO A 326 -27.90 12.77 5.92
C PRO A 326 -28.93 13.77 6.48
N ARG A 327 -29.56 13.43 7.61
CA ARG A 327 -30.48 14.33 8.33
C ARG A 327 -29.83 15.68 8.70
N LEU A 328 -28.49 15.72 8.80
CA LEU A 328 -27.74 16.95 9.03
C LEU A 328 -27.88 17.96 7.88
N ARG A 329 -28.16 17.49 6.65
CA ARG A 329 -28.38 18.35 5.48
C ARG A 329 -29.79 18.92 5.47
N TRP A 330 -30.77 18.05 5.45
CA TRP A 330 -32.19 18.36 5.61
C TRP A 330 -32.96 17.09 5.96
N ASP A 331 -34.21 17.24 6.39
CA ASP A 331 -35.10 16.09 6.56
C ASP A 331 -35.63 15.62 5.19
N HIS A 332 -35.01 14.60 4.63
CA HIS A 332 -35.36 14.10 3.29
C HIS A 332 -36.70 13.35 3.30
N GLU A 333 -37.21 12.90 4.45
CA GLU A 333 -38.53 12.27 4.56
C GLU A 333 -39.66 13.23 4.16
N GLU A 334 -39.44 14.55 4.28
CA GLU A 334 -40.41 15.57 3.87
C GLU A 334 -40.60 15.67 2.35
N VAL A 335 -39.64 15.19 1.55
CA VAL A 335 -39.66 15.27 0.08
C VAL A 335 -39.62 13.90 -0.59
N PHE A 336 -39.28 12.85 0.15
CA PHE A 336 -39.17 11.49 -0.36
C PHE A 336 -40.53 10.81 -0.50
N ASP A 337 -40.71 10.08 -1.60
CA ASP A 337 -41.81 9.14 -1.82
C ASP A 337 -41.31 8.05 -2.78
N PRO A 338 -41.26 6.77 -2.36
CA PRO A 338 -40.70 5.69 -3.16
C PRO A 338 -41.48 5.38 -4.45
N ASP A 339 -42.69 5.92 -4.64
CA ASP A 339 -43.42 5.79 -5.91
C ASP A 339 -42.64 6.49 -7.04
N PRO A 340 -42.26 5.78 -8.13
CA PRO A 340 -41.60 6.41 -9.27
C PRO A 340 -42.40 7.55 -9.91
N GLU A 341 -43.73 7.60 -9.76
CA GLU A 341 -44.60 8.67 -10.26
C GLU A 341 -44.81 9.81 -9.25
N SER A 342 -44.11 9.77 -8.10
CA SER A 342 -44.25 10.76 -7.03
C SER A 342 -43.81 12.18 -7.43
N TRP A 343 -43.05 12.32 -8.51
CA TRP A 343 -42.70 13.62 -9.10
C TRP A 343 -43.95 14.45 -9.48
N ARG A 344 -45.09 13.79 -9.77
CA ARG A 344 -46.38 14.46 -10.08
C ARG A 344 -46.94 15.26 -8.91
N ILE A 345 -46.60 14.87 -7.68
CA ILE A 345 -46.96 15.57 -6.45
C ILE A 345 -45.77 16.34 -5.86
N TYR A 346 -44.75 16.61 -6.68
CA TYR A 346 -43.54 17.34 -6.31
C TYR A 346 -42.73 16.65 -5.19
N LYS A 347 -42.63 15.32 -5.27
CA LYS A 347 -41.79 14.48 -4.41
C LYS A 347 -40.63 13.85 -5.21
N SER A 348 -39.68 13.26 -4.51
CA SER A 348 -38.52 12.56 -5.10
C SER A 348 -38.53 11.09 -4.71
N TYR A 349 -38.35 10.21 -5.70
CA TYR A 349 -38.17 8.77 -5.47
C TYR A 349 -36.72 8.37 -5.16
N CYS A 350 -35.77 9.30 -5.28
CA CYS A 350 -34.36 9.05 -5.02
C CYS A 350 -34.00 9.59 -3.63
N LYS A 351 -33.42 8.74 -2.77
CA LYS A 351 -32.99 9.10 -1.41
C LYS A 351 -31.49 9.03 -1.17
N HIS A 352 -30.70 8.74 -2.22
CA HIS A 352 -29.25 8.59 -2.11
C HIS A 352 -28.51 9.75 -2.78
N GLY A 353 -27.33 10.07 -2.25
CA GLY A 353 -26.41 11.07 -2.75
C GLY A 353 -25.01 10.86 -2.19
N SER A 354 -23.99 11.42 -2.82
CA SER A 354 -22.63 11.42 -2.24
C SER A 354 -22.43 12.69 -1.45
N PHE A 355 -22.11 12.61 -0.16
CA PHE A 355 -22.03 13.78 0.70
C PHE A 355 -20.62 13.95 1.28
N MET A 356 -20.16 15.20 1.33
CA MET A 356 -18.93 15.55 2.03
C MET A 356 -19.19 15.86 3.51
N ASP A 357 -18.20 15.57 4.33
CA ASP A 357 -18.21 15.95 5.74
C ASP A 357 -17.67 17.36 5.97
N GLY A 358 -18.21 18.03 6.99
CA GLY A 358 -17.70 19.31 7.48
C GLY A 358 -17.82 20.47 6.49
N ILE A 359 -18.92 20.55 5.72
CA ILE A 359 -19.20 21.67 4.82
C ILE A 359 -19.57 22.96 5.57
N GLU A 360 -19.97 22.83 6.83
CA GLU A 360 -20.31 23.92 7.74
C GLU A 360 -19.08 24.57 8.40
N LEU A 361 -17.93 23.88 8.36
CA LEU A 361 -16.68 24.31 8.97
C LEU A 361 -15.92 25.28 8.06
N PHE A 362 -15.23 26.26 8.63
CA PHE A 362 -14.39 27.21 7.89
C PHE A 362 -13.42 27.97 8.80
N ASP A 363 -12.14 28.06 8.43
CA ASP A 363 -11.17 28.90 9.14
C ASP A 363 -11.18 30.36 8.65
N CYS A 364 -12.11 31.15 9.18
CA CYS A 364 -12.20 32.57 8.87
C CYS A 364 -10.96 33.40 9.27
N LYS A 365 -10.18 32.96 10.27
CA LYS A 365 -9.00 33.71 10.76
C LYS A 365 -7.86 33.64 9.76
N MET A 366 -7.62 32.47 9.17
CA MET A 366 -6.61 32.26 8.12
C MET A 366 -6.80 33.22 6.93
N PHE A 367 -8.05 33.46 6.56
CA PHE A 367 -8.45 34.33 5.46
C PHE A 367 -8.72 35.78 5.86
N SER A 368 -8.43 36.15 7.11
CA SER A 368 -8.61 37.52 7.64
C SER A 368 -10.05 38.03 7.49
N MET A 369 -11.03 37.16 7.68
CA MET A 369 -12.46 37.45 7.61
C MET A 369 -13.09 37.50 9.01
N SER A 370 -14.14 38.31 9.16
CA SER A 370 -14.89 38.34 10.41
C SER A 370 -15.80 37.11 10.55
N PRO A 371 -16.06 36.61 11.78
CA PRO A 371 -17.01 35.52 11.98
C PRO A 371 -18.42 35.81 11.45
N ASN A 372 -18.86 37.07 11.49
CA ASN A 372 -20.17 37.48 10.97
C ASN A 372 -20.25 37.38 9.45
N GLU A 373 -19.19 37.78 8.76
CA GLU A 373 -19.09 37.59 7.31
C GLU A 373 -19.08 36.09 6.96
N ALA A 374 -18.24 35.31 7.65
CA ALA A 374 -18.16 33.86 7.46
C ALA A 374 -19.50 33.15 7.66
N LYS A 375 -20.30 33.52 8.68
CA LYS A 375 -21.64 32.94 8.92
C LYS A 375 -22.58 33.16 7.72
N SER A 376 -22.49 34.31 7.07
CA SER A 376 -23.35 34.67 5.92
C SER A 376 -22.87 34.11 4.56
N MET A 377 -21.62 33.64 4.49
CA MET A 377 -21.02 33.11 3.27
C MET A 377 -21.60 31.75 2.91
N ASP A 378 -21.88 31.57 1.62
CA ASP A 378 -22.18 30.29 1.02
C ASP A 378 -21.02 29.30 1.28
N PRO A 379 -21.30 28.08 1.78
CA PRO A 379 -20.31 27.02 1.92
C PRO A 379 -19.45 26.78 0.66
N HIS A 380 -19.99 26.98 -0.55
CA HIS A 380 -19.21 26.90 -1.78
C HIS A 380 -18.04 27.91 -1.77
N GLN A 381 -18.32 29.17 -1.41
CA GLN A 381 -17.28 30.22 -1.37
C GLN A 381 -16.20 29.91 -0.32
N ARG A 382 -16.59 29.33 0.81
CA ARG A 382 -15.66 28.93 1.88
C ARG A 382 -14.71 27.83 1.41
N LEU A 383 -15.25 26.77 0.81
CA LEU A 383 -14.45 25.65 0.30
C LEU A 383 -13.60 26.03 -0.92
N ILE A 384 -14.09 26.94 -1.77
CA ILE A 384 -13.29 27.51 -2.88
C ILE A 384 -12.04 28.22 -2.34
N LEU A 385 -12.14 28.94 -1.21
CA LEU A 385 -10.99 29.57 -0.57
C LEU A 385 -10.00 28.53 -0.01
N GLU A 386 -10.50 27.55 0.74
CA GLU A 386 -9.66 26.50 1.35
C GLU A 386 -8.96 25.65 0.29
N VAL A 387 -9.73 24.97 -0.56
CA VAL A 387 -9.22 24.04 -1.57
C VAL A 387 -8.43 24.78 -2.66
N GLY A 388 -8.88 25.96 -3.08
CA GLY A 388 -8.14 26.77 -4.05
C GLY A 388 -6.80 27.26 -3.51
N TYR A 389 -6.73 27.67 -2.24
CA TYR A 389 -5.47 28.04 -1.61
C TYR A 389 -4.55 26.84 -1.46
N GLU A 390 -5.07 25.68 -1.06
CA GLU A 390 -4.32 24.44 -0.95
C GLU A 390 -3.72 24.03 -2.30
N GLY A 391 -4.48 24.11 -3.38
CA GLY A 391 -3.98 23.83 -4.74
C GLY A 391 -2.83 24.75 -5.15
N LEU A 392 -2.92 26.06 -4.84
CA LEU A 392 -1.82 27.01 -5.06
C LEU A 392 -0.63 26.75 -4.13
N HIS A 393 -0.89 26.38 -2.88
CA HIS A 393 0.12 26.04 -1.89
C HIS A 393 0.93 24.80 -2.30
N ASN A 394 0.25 23.78 -2.86
CA ASN A 394 0.87 22.54 -3.36
C ASN A 394 1.71 22.78 -4.62
N MET A 395 1.44 23.85 -5.38
CA MET A 395 2.32 24.35 -6.44
C MET A 395 3.55 25.12 -5.91
N GLY A 396 3.66 25.29 -4.59
CA GLY A 396 4.76 26.01 -3.93
C GLY A 396 4.50 27.50 -3.71
N MET A 397 3.28 27.98 -3.96
CA MET A 397 2.94 29.39 -3.71
C MET A 397 2.64 29.63 -2.22
N ARG A 398 3.05 30.78 -1.68
CA ARG A 398 2.76 31.21 -0.31
C ARG A 398 1.95 32.51 -0.35
N LYS A 399 1.18 32.81 0.72
CA LYS A 399 0.32 34.02 0.76
C LYS A 399 1.11 35.29 0.43
N ASN A 400 2.31 35.44 0.99
CA ASN A 400 3.17 36.61 0.76
C ASN A 400 3.72 36.71 -0.66
N THR A 401 3.90 35.58 -1.37
CA THR A 401 4.42 35.55 -2.74
C THR A 401 3.31 35.69 -3.78
N MET A 402 2.04 35.51 -3.39
CA MET A 402 0.88 35.62 -4.28
C MET A 402 0.36 37.05 -4.41
N VAL A 403 0.54 37.88 -3.37
CA VAL A 403 0.05 39.26 -3.37
C VAL A 403 0.61 40.05 -4.56
N ASN A 404 -0.27 40.73 -5.30
CA ASN A 404 0.01 41.51 -6.51
C ASN A 404 0.51 40.70 -7.72
N THR A 405 0.40 39.38 -7.74
CA THR A 405 0.79 38.56 -8.90
C THR A 405 -0.32 38.40 -9.95
N SER A 406 0.07 38.16 -11.20
CA SER A 406 -0.83 37.87 -12.33
C SER A 406 -1.21 36.39 -12.35
N CYS A 407 -2.08 35.99 -11.41
CA CYS A 407 -2.70 34.67 -11.38
C CYS A 407 -4.10 34.70 -12.00
N GLY A 408 -4.35 33.88 -13.01
CA GLY A 408 -5.71 33.66 -13.53
C GLY A 408 -6.51 32.75 -12.59
N VAL A 409 -7.70 33.19 -12.19
CA VAL A 409 -8.62 32.47 -11.30
C VAL A 409 -9.91 32.16 -12.06
N TYR A 410 -10.16 30.87 -12.28
CA TYR A 410 -11.33 30.38 -12.99
C TYR A 410 -12.08 29.40 -12.08
N VAL A 411 -13.34 29.71 -11.76
CA VAL A 411 -14.14 28.94 -10.80
C VAL A 411 -15.38 28.38 -11.50
N GLY A 412 -15.52 27.06 -11.57
CA GLY A 412 -16.75 26.38 -11.98
C GLY A 412 -17.73 26.25 -10.81
N CYS A 413 -18.81 27.05 -10.81
CA CYS A 413 -19.82 27.06 -9.75
C CYS A 413 -21.10 27.73 -10.28
N GLY A 414 -22.22 27.00 -10.30
CA GLY A 414 -23.53 27.49 -10.75
C GLY A 414 -24.63 27.37 -9.68
N ASN A 415 -24.37 26.64 -8.59
CA ASN A 415 -25.38 26.35 -7.58
C ASN A 415 -25.87 27.60 -6.82
N MET A 416 -27.20 27.78 -6.76
CA MET A 416 -27.88 28.88 -6.08
C MET A 416 -28.71 28.43 -4.85
N GLU A 417 -28.58 27.17 -4.41
CA GLU A 417 -29.35 26.60 -3.29
C GLU A 417 -29.21 27.42 -1.99
N TRP A 418 -28.02 28.00 -1.74
CA TRP A 418 -27.79 28.89 -0.58
C TRP A 418 -28.72 30.11 -0.56
N GLY A 419 -29.05 30.66 -1.74
CA GLY A 419 -29.99 31.76 -1.88
C GLY A 419 -31.43 31.41 -1.53
N MET A 420 -31.77 30.11 -1.60
CA MET A 420 -33.12 29.58 -1.37
C MET A 420 -33.33 29.09 0.08
N MET A 421 -32.27 28.98 0.87
CA MET A 421 -32.38 28.55 2.27
C MET A 421 -33.08 29.61 3.14
N PRO A 422 -33.91 29.21 4.13
CA PRO A 422 -34.49 30.14 5.10
C PRO A 422 -33.40 30.93 5.82
N ARG A 423 -33.48 32.26 5.79
CA ARG A 423 -32.49 33.14 6.44
C ARG A 423 -32.99 33.59 7.81
N GLU A 424 -32.11 33.55 8.83
CA GLU A 424 -32.33 34.27 10.09
C GLU A 424 -32.39 35.79 9.81
N GLN A 425 -33.18 36.55 10.58
CA GLN A 425 -33.41 37.99 10.38
C GLN A 425 -32.14 38.88 10.50
N ASP A 426 -31.00 38.30 10.91
CA ASP A 426 -29.76 38.99 11.29
C ASP A 426 -28.58 38.82 10.30
N MET A 427 -28.84 38.56 9.01
CA MET A 427 -27.76 38.37 8.00
C MET A 427 -26.93 39.64 7.68
N GLY A 428 -27.32 40.80 8.22
CA GLY A 428 -26.53 42.04 8.20
C GLY A 428 -26.09 42.52 6.81
N ALA A 429 -25.01 43.30 6.75
CA ALA A 429 -24.48 43.92 5.53
C ALA A 429 -23.83 42.93 4.53
N PHE A 430 -23.56 41.69 4.95
CA PHE A 430 -22.85 40.69 4.16
C PHE A 430 -23.77 39.76 3.36
N ALA A 431 -25.10 39.85 3.56
CA ALA A 431 -26.08 39.00 2.89
C ALA A 431 -26.02 39.05 1.35
N ALA A 432 -25.64 40.19 0.77
CA ALA A 432 -25.51 40.35 -0.69
C ALA A 432 -24.25 39.68 -1.24
N THR A 433 -23.13 39.75 -0.52
CA THR A 433 -21.85 39.15 -0.95
C THR A 433 -21.73 37.69 -0.56
N GLY A 434 -22.48 37.24 0.45
CA GLY A 434 -22.45 35.88 0.96
C GLY A 434 -22.97 34.83 -0.01
N GLY A 435 -23.94 35.15 -0.87
CA GLY A 435 -24.54 34.20 -1.82
C GLY A 435 -24.41 34.54 -3.31
N ALA A 436 -23.65 35.58 -3.66
CA ALA A 436 -23.49 35.98 -5.05
C ALA A 436 -22.44 35.12 -5.77
N LEU A 437 -22.79 34.52 -6.90
CA LEU A 437 -21.89 33.66 -7.69
C LEU A 437 -20.62 34.39 -8.15
N SER A 438 -20.72 35.65 -8.56
CA SER A 438 -19.54 36.45 -8.97
C SER A 438 -18.52 36.66 -7.85
N ILE A 439 -18.96 36.56 -6.59
CA ILE A 439 -18.11 36.70 -5.41
C ILE A 439 -17.32 35.41 -5.15
N SER A 440 -17.72 34.26 -5.68
CA SER A 440 -16.96 33.01 -5.53
C SER A 440 -15.52 33.13 -6.04
N SER A 441 -15.31 33.60 -7.27
CA SER A 441 -13.97 33.91 -7.79
C SER A 441 -13.43 35.25 -7.27
N GLY A 442 -14.28 36.27 -7.17
CA GLY A 442 -13.87 37.63 -6.79
C GLY A 442 -13.30 37.69 -5.36
N ARG A 443 -13.93 36.99 -4.41
CA ARG A 443 -13.44 36.87 -3.03
C ARG A 443 -12.13 36.10 -2.97
N PHE A 444 -11.99 35.03 -3.74
CA PHE A 444 -10.73 34.28 -3.83
C PHE A 444 -9.56 35.19 -4.25
N SER A 445 -9.75 35.95 -5.33
CA SER A 445 -8.75 36.92 -5.79
C SER A 445 -8.49 38.03 -4.78
N PHE A 446 -9.55 38.58 -4.16
CA PHE A 446 -9.45 39.64 -3.16
C PHE A 446 -8.65 39.19 -1.92
N THR A 447 -8.99 38.04 -1.36
CA THR A 447 -8.39 37.51 -0.13
C THR A 447 -6.91 37.14 -0.30
N LEU A 448 -6.51 36.70 -1.49
CA LEU A 448 -5.12 36.35 -1.82
C LEU A 448 -4.34 37.49 -2.48
N GLY A 449 -4.99 38.61 -2.80
CA GLY A 449 -4.36 39.78 -3.44
C GLY A 449 -3.96 39.55 -4.90
N LEU A 450 -4.67 38.69 -5.64
CA LEU A 450 -4.38 38.33 -7.02
C LEU A 450 -4.92 39.38 -8.01
N LYS A 451 -4.20 39.61 -9.11
CA LYS A 451 -4.53 40.65 -10.12
C LYS A 451 -4.89 40.13 -11.50
N GLY A 452 -4.79 38.83 -11.74
CA GLY A 452 -5.19 38.25 -13.02
C GLY A 452 -6.71 38.20 -13.19
N PRO A 453 -7.20 37.66 -14.32
CA PRO A 453 -8.62 37.42 -14.55
C PRO A 453 -9.25 36.63 -13.40
N SER A 454 -10.45 37.01 -12.98
CA SER A 454 -11.20 36.31 -11.94
C SER A 454 -12.62 36.09 -12.42
N MET A 455 -12.96 34.85 -12.76
CA MET A 455 -14.24 34.51 -13.40
C MET A 455 -14.89 33.31 -12.71
N THR A 456 -16.17 33.45 -12.40
CA THR A 456 -17.03 32.33 -12.03
C THR A 456 -17.85 31.94 -13.26
N LEU A 457 -17.88 30.64 -13.56
CA LEU A 457 -18.36 30.05 -14.80
C LEU A 457 -19.42 28.99 -14.46
N ASP A 458 -20.48 28.97 -15.26
CA ASP A 458 -21.53 27.98 -15.18
C ASP A 458 -21.82 27.43 -16.58
N THR A 459 -21.40 26.19 -16.78
CA THR A 459 -21.68 25.36 -17.95
C THR A 459 -22.18 23.99 -17.48
N ASP A 460 -22.97 23.98 -16.39
CA ASP A 460 -23.50 22.80 -15.72
C ASP A 460 -22.38 21.81 -15.33
N ALA A 461 -22.54 20.52 -15.63
CA ALA A 461 -21.56 19.50 -15.30
C ALA A 461 -20.20 19.64 -16.01
N SER A 462 -20.11 20.51 -17.02
CA SER A 462 -18.84 20.85 -17.68
C SER A 462 -18.07 22.02 -17.03
N SER A 463 -18.65 22.69 -16.02
CA SER A 463 -18.10 23.92 -15.42
C SER A 463 -16.65 23.81 -14.95
N GLY A 464 -16.31 22.75 -14.21
CA GLY A 464 -14.93 22.54 -13.75
C GLY A 464 -13.94 22.29 -14.89
N ALA A 465 -14.36 21.57 -15.94
CA ALA A 465 -13.52 21.36 -17.12
C ALA A 465 -13.39 22.64 -17.96
N THR A 466 -14.45 23.46 -18.06
CA THR A 466 -14.41 24.78 -18.68
C THR A 466 -13.46 25.72 -17.94
N ALA A 467 -13.49 25.71 -16.60
CA ALA A 467 -12.55 26.48 -15.79
C ALA A 467 -11.09 26.08 -16.05
N LEU A 468 -10.82 24.78 -16.18
CA LEU A 468 -9.48 24.27 -16.51
C LEU A 468 -9.04 24.60 -17.93
N TYR A 469 -9.94 24.49 -18.90
CA TYR A 469 -9.70 24.89 -20.29
C TYR A 469 -9.27 26.38 -20.36
N LEU A 470 -10.01 27.28 -19.72
CA LEU A 470 -9.68 28.71 -19.71
C LEU A 470 -8.40 29.00 -18.92
N ALA A 471 -8.14 28.29 -17.82
CA ALA A 471 -6.88 28.39 -17.09
C ALA A 471 -5.68 28.00 -17.99
N ALA A 472 -5.80 26.91 -18.75
CA ALA A 472 -4.77 26.45 -19.67
C ALA A 472 -4.55 27.46 -20.82
N GLU A 473 -5.61 27.95 -21.47
CA GLU A 473 -5.49 28.96 -22.54
C GLU A 473 -4.89 30.28 -22.06
N SER A 474 -5.23 30.66 -20.83
CA SER A 474 -4.73 31.87 -20.20
C SER A 474 -3.21 31.82 -19.99
N VAL A 475 -2.71 30.68 -19.53
CA VAL A 475 -1.27 30.43 -19.34
C VAL A 475 -0.54 30.27 -20.68
N GLN A 476 -1.21 29.74 -21.71
CA GLN A 476 -0.70 29.71 -23.09
C GLN A 476 -0.65 31.09 -23.77
N ARG A 477 -1.10 32.16 -23.09
CA ARG A 477 -1.16 33.53 -23.64
C ARG A 477 -1.99 33.64 -24.93
N LYS A 478 -2.98 32.75 -25.11
CA LYS A 478 -3.95 32.79 -26.23
C LYS A 478 -5.05 33.85 -26.01
N GLY A 479 -5.26 34.28 -24.76
CA GLY A 479 -6.29 35.26 -24.39
C GLY A 479 -5.89 36.73 -24.62
N ARG A 480 -6.88 37.64 -24.51
CA ARG A 480 -6.68 39.10 -24.56
C ARG A 480 -6.43 39.75 -23.20
N ALA A 481 -6.50 38.97 -22.13
CA ALA A 481 -6.23 39.44 -20.77
C ALA A 481 -4.72 39.66 -20.55
N VAL A 482 -4.36 40.23 -19.39
CA VAL A 482 -2.96 40.34 -18.95
C VAL A 482 -2.32 38.95 -18.98
N PRO A 483 -1.08 38.79 -19.48
CA PRO A 483 -0.37 37.52 -19.44
C PRO A 483 -0.28 37.02 -17.99
N ASN A 484 -0.69 35.78 -17.76
CA ASN A 484 -0.60 35.15 -16.46
C ASN A 484 0.61 34.24 -16.39
N ASP A 485 1.34 34.29 -15.28
CA ASP A 485 2.49 33.41 -15.04
C ASP A 485 2.03 32.00 -14.64
N TYR A 486 0.86 31.92 -14.02
CA TYR A 486 0.20 30.69 -13.60
C TYR A 486 -1.31 30.95 -13.48
N ALA A 487 -2.10 29.88 -13.47
CA ALA A 487 -3.54 29.97 -13.26
C ALA A 487 -4.03 28.85 -12.33
N VAL A 488 -5.19 29.06 -11.74
CA VAL A 488 -5.90 28.07 -10.94
C VAL A 488 -7.32 27.90 -11.47
N ALA A 489 -7.68 26.65 -11.71
CA ALA A 489 -9.04 26.23 -11.96
C ALA A 489 -9.59 25.60 -10.68
N ILE A 490 -10.75 26.05 -10.24
CA ILE A 490 -11.41 25.56 -9.03
C ILE A 490 -12.83 25.17 -9.44
N SER A 491 -13.40 24.12 -8.86
CA SER A 491 -14.81 23.80 -9.01
C SER A 491 -15.41 23.42 -7.67
N ALA A 492 -16.68 23.77 -7.46
CA ALA A 492 -17.40 23.40 -6.25
C ALA A 492 -18.87 23.07 -6.57
N HIS A 493 -19.35 21.94 -6.06
CA HIS A 493 -20.78 21.61 -6.00
C HIS A 493 -21.09 21.00 -4.63
N LEU A 494 -22.12 21.53 -3.98
CA LEU A 494 -22.64 21.07 -2.70
C LEU A 494 -24.16 20.93 -2.76
N LEU A 495 -24.68 19.87 -2.17
CA LEU A 495 -26.09 19.62 -1.95
C LEU A 495 -26.50 20.25 -0.61
N LEU A 496 -27.06 21.44 -0.66
CA LEU A 496 -27.47 22.21 0.52
C LEU A 496 -28.96 22.06 0.82
N ALA A 497 -29.80 21.80 -0.20
CA ALA A 497 -31.24 21.69 -0.03
C ALA A 497 -31.91 20.68 -0.96
N ALA A 498 -33.12 20.26 -0.58
CA ALA A 498 -33.97 19.36 -1.36
C ALA A 498 -34.57 19.96 -2.65
N VAL A 499 -34.43 21.28 -2.86
CA VAL A 499 -35.25 22.06 -3.81
C VAL A 499 -35.27 21.52 -5.25
N TRP A 500 -34.15 20.98 -5.74
CA TRP A 500 -34.05 20.49 -7.12
C TRP A 500 -34.39 19.00 -7.29
N TRP A 501 -34.54 18.24 -6.20
CA TRP A 501 -34.72 16.79 -6.26
C TRP A 501 -36.03 16.38 -6.95
N PRO A 502 -37.22 16.95 -6.61
CA PRO A 502 -38.44 16.64 -7.33
C PRO A 502 -38.38 16.99 -8.82
N SER A 503 -37.78 18.13 -9.17
CA SER A 503 -37.61 18.57 -10.55
C SER A 503 -36.70 17.62 -11.34
N HIS A 504 -35.62 17.12 -10.73
CA HIS A 504 -34.74 16.16 -11.39
C HIS A 504 -35.39 14.77 -11.54
N CYS A 505 -36.22 14.35 -10.57
CA CYS A 505 -37.07 13.17 -10.72
C CYS A 505 -38.09 13.33 -11.86
N ALA A 506 -38.75 14.50 -11.96
CA ALA A 506 -39.70 14.81 -13.04
C ALA A 506 -39.04 14.79 -14.43
N SER A 507 -37.76 15.20 -14.52
CA SER A 507 -36.97 15.12 -15.75
C SER A 507 -36.42 13.72 -16.05
N GLY A 508 -36.60 12.74 -15.16
CA GLY A 508 -36.03 11.40 -15.29
C GLY A 508 -34.50 11.36 -15.21
N TRP A 509 -33.89 12.33 -14.51
CA TRP A 509 -32.43 12.43 -14.39
C TRP A 509 -31.85 11.63 -13.24
N LEU A 510 -32.62 11.43 -12.17
CA LEU A 510 -32.17 10.69 -11.00
C LEU A 510 -32.41 9.19 -11.17
N CYS A 511 -31.41 8.38 -10.85
CA CYS A 511 -31.58 6.93 -10.80
C CYS A 511 -32.40 6.55 -9.54
N PRO A 512 -33.48 5.75 -9.67
CA PRO A 512 -34.26 5.27 -8.53
C PRO A 512 -33.44 4.49 -7.49
N GLU A 513 -32.50 3.68 -7.96
CA GLU A 513 -31.58 2.90 -7.12
C GLU A 513 -30.51 3.77 -6.44
N GLY A 514 -30.38 5.03 -6.86
CA GLY A 514 -29.47 5.98 -6.23
C GLY A 514 -28.00 5.71 -6.55
N ARG A 515 -27.70 5.23 -7.76
CA ARG A 515 -26.35 4.98 -8.30
C ARG A 515 -26.24 5.45 -9.74
N CYS A 516 -25.02 5.65 -10.23
CA CYS A 516 -24.79 5.84 -11.67
C CYS A 516 -24.42 4.49 -12.28
N MET A 517 -25.37 3.80 -12.90
CA MET A 517 -25.13 2.50 -13.56
C MET A 517 -24.53 2.71 -14.95
N THR A 518 -23.38 3.39 -15.01
CA THR A 518 -22.76 3.85 -16.26
C THR A 518 -22.44 2.68 -17.19
N PHE A 519 -22.91 2.78 -18.44
CA PHE A 519 -22.79 1.76 -19.50
C PHE A 519 -23.50 0.42 -19.25
N ASP A 520 -24.21 0.27 -18.14
CA ASP A 520 -24.95 -0.95 -17.83
C ASP A 520 -26.33 -0.97 -18.52
N ALA A 521 -26.88 -2.16 -18.75
CA ALA A 521 -28.23 -2.34 -19.29
C ALA A 521 -29.33 -1.77 -18.37
N SER A 522 -29.04 -1.61 -17.08
CA SER A 522 -29.93 -0.99 -16.07
C SER A 522 -29.72 0.52 -15.86
N ALA A 523 -28.93 1.18 -16.71
CA ALA A 523 -28.72 2.63 -16.71
C ALA A 523 -30.05 3.41 -16.68
N ALA A 524 -30.35 4.10 -15.57
CA ALA A 524 -31.62 4.80 -15.35
C ALA A 524 -31.46 6.28 -14.90
N GLY A 525 -30.27 6.86 -15.10
CA GLY A 525 -29.92 8.22 -14.67
C GLY A 525 -28.71 8.24 -13.74
N TYR A 526 -28.49 9.38 -13.09
CA TYR A 526 -27.38 9.59 -12.16
C TYR A 526 -27.86 9.78 -10.73
N VAL A 527 -26.92 9.70 -9.78
CA VAL A 527 -27.11 10.17 -8.40
C VAL A 527 -26.32 11.47 -8.20
N ARG A 528 -26.83 12.42 -7.42
CA ARG A 528 -26.12 13.69 -7.16
C ARG A 528 -25.00 13.49 -6.14
N GLY A 529 -23.95 14.30 -6.21
CA GLY A 529 -22.84 14.23 -5.26
C GLY A 529 -22.20 15.59 -4.94
N ASP A 530 -21.64 15.71 -3.76
CA ASP A 530 -20.79 16.82 -3.35
C ASP A 530 -19.36 16.64 -3.89
N GLY A 531 -18.70 17.74 -4.22
CA GLY A 531 -17.27 17.74 -4.48
C GLY A 531 -16.70 19.12 -4.70
N VAL A 532 -15.47 19.32 -4.24
CA VAL A 532 -14.67 20.52 -4.50
C VAL A 532 -13.28 20.12 -4.95
N ALA A 533 -12.77 20.74 -6.00
CA ALA A 533 -11.45 20.42 -6.54
C ALA A 533 -10.74 21.69 -7.02
N ALA A 534 -9.42 21.71 -6.93
CA ALA A 534 -8.58 22.76 -7.47
C ALA A 534 -7.39 22.17 -8.24
N VAL A 535 -7.07 22.78 -9.38
CA VAL A 535 -5.94 22.43 -10.24
C VAL A 535 -5.20 23.71 -10.59
N ALA A 536 -3.93 23.78 -10.19
CA ALA A 536 -3.04 24.89 -10.44
C ALA A 536 -2.02 24.53 -11.54
N VAL A 537 -1.91 25.41 -12.53
CA VAL A 537 -1.21 25.14 -13.79
C VAL A 537 -0.18 26.22 -14.13
N LYS A 538 0.91 25.79 -14.78
CA LYS A 538 2.00 26.62 -15.31
C LYS A 538 2.39 26.17 -16.72
N PRO A 539 3.09 27.02 -17.50
CA PRO A 539 3.70 26.57 -18.74
C PRO A 539 4.68 25.42 -18.47
N MET A 540 4.65 24.36 -19.29
CA MET A 540 5.69 23.31 -19.23
C MET A 540 7.03 23.84 -19.74
N THR A 541 6.98 24.60 -20.83
CA THR A 541 8.14 25.21 -21.47
C THR A 541 8.05 26.73 -21.41
N THR A 542 9.20 27.36 -21.15
CA THR A 542 9.37 28.81 -21.17
C THR A 542 10.35 29.16 -22.28
N LEU A 543 10.07 30.22 -23.02
CA LEU A 543 10.99 30.73 -24.03
C LEU A 543 12.06 31.57 -23.34
N VAL A 544 13.32 31.13 -23.38
CA VAL A 544 14.49 31.84 -22.88
C VAL A 544 15.46 32.01 -24.05
N ASP A 545 15.78 33.26 -24.42
CA ASP A 545 16.69 33.59 -25.52
C ASP A 545 16.33 32.93 -26.88
N GLY A 546 15.03 32.78 -27.15
CA GLY A 546 14.52 32.17 -28.39
C GLY A 546 14.49 30.63 -28.38
N ASN A 547 14.97 29.99 -27.31
CA ASN A 547 14.92 28.55 -27.12
C ASN A 547 13.86 28.17 -26.09
N TYR A 548 13.14 27.07 -26.33
CA TYR A 548 12.21 26.53 -25.33
C TYR A 548 13.00 25.77 -24.27
N VAL A 549 12.96 26.25 -23.04
CA VAL A 549 13.52 25.59 -21.87
C VAL A 549 12.39 24.96 -21.08
N THR A 550 12.47 23.64 -20.88
CA THR A 550 11.54 22.91 -19.99
C THR A 550 11.85 23.26 -18.54
N SER A 551 10.82 23.53 -17.75
CA SER A 551 10.95 23.82 -16.32
C SER A 551 11.57 22.62 -15.57
N GLU A 552 12.54 22.88 -14.68
CA GLU A 552 13.33 21.84 -13.99
C GLU A 552 12.52 20.95 -13.03
N ASP A 553 11.45 21.48 -12.43
CA ASP A 553 10.59 20.69 -11.55
C ASP A 553 9.79 19.66 -12.36
N PRO A 554 9.68 18.40 -11.92
CA PRO A 554 8.82 17.42 -12.58
C PRO A 554 7.33 17.73 -12.33
N PRO A 555 6.49 17.75 -13.37
CA PRO A 555 5.05 18.00 -13.22
C PRO A 555 4.34 16.83 -12.53
N LEU A 556 3.11 17.05 -12.06
CA LEU A 556 2.21 15.95 -11.69
C LEU A 556 1.66 15.23 -12.92
N GLY A 557 1.49 15.98 -14.01
CA GLY A 557 1.04 15.57 -15.32
C GLY A 557 0.87 16.84 -16.16
N SER A 558 0.35 16.73 -17.37
CA SER A 558 0.16 17.87 -18.26
C SER A 558 -1.17 17.81 -19.00
N ILE A 559 -1.59 18.98 -19.48
CA ILE A 559 -2.67 19.13 -20.45
C ILE A 559 -1.99 19.28 -21.82
N ALA A 560 -2.09 18.22 -22.63
CA ALA A 560 -1.50 18.15 -23.95
C ALA A 560 -2.37 18.89 -24.99
N GLY A 561 -3.69 18.77 -24.87
CA GLY A 561 -4.65 19.42 -25.75
C GLY A 561 -5.99 19.61 -25.05
N ALA A 562 -6.78 20.57 -25.50
CA ALA A 562 -8.11 20.80 -24.97
C ALA A 562 -8.98 21.47 -26.04
N MET A 563 -10.28 21.19 -26.02
CA MET A 563 -11.27 21.86 -26.86
C MET A 563 -12.60 22.04 -26.13
N MET A 564 -13.28 23.15 -26.45
CA MET A 564 -14.63 23.46 -26.01
C MET A 564 -15.55 23.72 -27.22
N ASN A 565 -16.70 23.06 -27.29
CA ASN A 565 -17.74 23.36 -28.29
C ASN A 565 -19.16 23.25 -27.70
N ASN A 566 -20.19 23.32 -28.55
CA ASN A 566 -21.58 23.18 -28.14
C ASN A 566 -22.37 22.29 -29.12
N ASN A 567 -23.34 21.55 -28.60
CA ASN A 567 -24.22 20.67 -29.37
C ASN A 567 -25.06 21.40 -30.43
N GLY A 568 -25.35 22.69 -30.23
CA GLY A 568 -26.24 23.44 -31.10
C GLY A 568 -27.67 22.91 -31.03
N LYS A 569 -28.34 22.83 -32.18
CA LYS A 569 -29.74 22.35 -32.26
C LYS A 569 -29.80 20.82 -32.30
N GLY A 570 -30.07 20.21 -31.15
CA GLY A 570 -30.32 18.76 -31.02
C GLY A 570 -31.81 18.37 -30.98
N ALA A 571 -32.08 17.11 -30.61
CA ALA A 571 -33.43 16.58 -30.45
C ALA A 571 -34.20 17.20 -29.27
N SER A 572 -33.49 17.50 -28.18
CA SER A 572 -33.95 18.31 -27.06
C SER A 572 -32.76 19.10 -26.51
N LEU A 573 -33.01 20.10 -25.65
CA LEU A 573 -31.95 20.91 -25.06
C LEU A 573 -30.91 20.05 -24.30
N ALA A 574 -31.39 19.05 -23.55
CA ALA A 574 -30.56 18.16 -22.74
C ALA A 574 -30.08 16.89 -23.46
N SER A 575 -30.40 16.73 -24.75
CA SER A 575 -29.98 15.55 -25.51
C SER A 575 -28.50 15.63 -25.88
N PRO A 576 -27.73 14.53 -25.71
CA PRO A 576 -26.36 14.45 -26.21
C PRO A 576 -26.31 14.53 -27.74
N HIS A 577 -25.17 14.93 -28.28
CA HIS A 577 -24.97 15.08 -29.72
C HIS A 577 -23.63 14.49 -30.16
N GLY A 578 -23.65 13.23 -30.59
CA GLY A 578 -22.44 12.49 -30.93
C GLY A 578 -21.51 13.13 -31.98
N PRO A 579 -22.01 13.79 -33.05
CA PRO A 579 -21.15 14.52 -33.97
C PRO A 579 -20.40 15.69 -33.30
N ALA A 580 -21.04 16.41 -32.38
CA ALA A 580 -20.38 17.50 -31.67
C ALA A 580 -19.29 16.97 -30.70
N GLU A 581 -19.53 15.82 -30.07
CA GLU A 581 -18.50 15.14 -29.27
C GLU A 581 -17.29 14.75 -30.13
N GLN A 582 -17.52 14.15 -31.31
CA GLN A 582 -16.45 13.76 -32.25
C GLN A 582 -15.64 14.97 -32.74
N GLU A 583 -16.30 16.10 -33.04
CA GLU A 583 -15.62 17.34 -33.41
C GLU A 583 -14.72 17.89 -32.29
N ALA A 584 -15.21 17.88 -31.05
CA ALA A 584 -14.45 18.32 -29.89
C ALA A 584 -13.20 17.43 -29.68
N ILE A 585 -13.38 16.11 -29.78
CA ILE A 585 -12.29 15.12 -29.67
C ILE A 585 -11.26 15.35 -30.77
N ALA A 586 -11.68 15.46 -32.02
CA ALA A 586 -10.78 15.62 -33.17
C ALA A 586 -9.95 16.92 -33.10
N GLU A 587 -10.56 18.03 -32.68
CA GLU A 587 -9.84 19.29 -32.49
C GLU A 587 -8.90 19.24 -31.27
N ALA A 588 -9.29 18.60 -30.17
CA ALA A 588 -8.39 18.45 -29.02
C ALA A 588 -7.16 17.59 -29.35
N ILE A 589 -7.34 16.52 -30.13
CA ILE A 589 -6.24 15.66 -30.62
C ILE A 589 -5.31 16.47 -31.54
N ARG A 590 -5.88 17.28 -32.44
CA ARG A 590 -5.10 18.21 -33.28
C ARG A 590 -4.32 19.22 -32.43
N ASN A 591 -4.94 19.79 -31.40
CA ASN A 591 -4.28 20.69 -30.46
C ASN A 591 -3.12 20.02 -29.72
N ALA A 592 -3.24 18.73 -29.41
CA ALA A 592 -2.18 17.92 -28.79
C ALA A 592 -1.09 17.46 -29.77
N SER A 593 -1.28 17.61 -31.09
CA SER A 593 -0.34 17.16 -32.13
C SER A 593 0.01 15.66 -32.03
N ILE A 594 -1.00 14.83 -31.75
CA ILE A 594 -0.94 13.37 -31.68
C ILE A 594 -1.95 12.73 -32.65
N SER A 595 -1.87 11.42 -32.84
CA SER A 595 -2.85 10.62 -33.57
C SER A 595 -4.01 10.22 -32.65
N PRO A 596 -5.26 10.05 -33.16
CA PRO A 596 -6.37 9.55 -32.35
C PRO A 596 -6.10 8.20 -31.68
N ALA A 597 -5.32 7.34 -32.33
CA ALA A 597 -4.90 6.05 -31.82
C ALA A 597 -3.76 6.12 -30.78
N ASP A 598 -3.21 7.31 -30.48
CA ASP A 598 -2.26 7.50 -29.37
C ASP A 598 -2.98 7.70 -28.03
N VAL A 599 -4.30 7.93 -28.04
CA VAL A 599 -5.08 8.04 -26.82
C VAL A 599 -5.35 6.63 -26.27
N ASP A 600 -4.80 6.37 -25.09
CA ASP A 600 -4.83 5.06 -24.43
C ASP A 600 -6.19 4.78 -23.79
N ALA A 601 -6.75 5.80 -23.13
CA ALA A 601 -8.00 5.68 -22.40
C ALA A 601 -8.82 6.98 -22.42
N VAL A 602 -10.10 6.88 -22.10
CA VAL A 602 -11.00 8.02 -21.89
C VAL A 602 -11.76 7.88 -20.58
N GLU A 603 -11.64 8.92 -19.76
CA GLU A 603 -12.55 9.23 -18.67
C GLU A 603 -13.80 9.92 -19.26
N CYS A 604 -14.84 9.12 -19.45
CA CYS A 604 -16.10 9.54 -20.06
C CYS A 604 -16.93 10.43 -19.12
N HIS A 605 -17.88 11.17 -19.70
CA HIS A 605 -18.90 11.85 -18.93
C HIS A 605 -19.77 10.85 -18.17
N GLY A 606 -20.24 9.78 -18.83
CA GLY A 606 -20.75 8.56 -18.21
C GLY A 606 -21.83 8.80 -17.15
N ALA A 607 -22.92 9.46 -17.53
CA ALA A 607 -23.98 9.87 -16.61
C ALA A 607 -24.92 8.72 -16.18
N GLY A 608 -24.75 7.50 -16.68
CA GLY A 608 -25.67 6.40 -16.36
C GLY A 608 -27.01 6.54 -17.07
N GLY A 609 -27.06 7.27 -18.19
CA GLY A 609 -28.28 7.45 -18.98
C GLY A 609 -28.33 6.42 -20.11
N PHE A 610 -29.36 5.58 -20.15
CA PHE A 610 -29.47 4.46 -21.11
C PHE A 610 -29.10 4.82 -22.55
N LEU A 611 -29.70 5.86 -23.14
CA LEU A 611 -29.39 6.28 -24.51
C LEU A 611 -28.13 7.15 -24.60
N ALA A 612 -27.89 7.98 -23.58
CA ALA A 612 -26.79 8.95 -23.59
C ALA A 612 -25.42 8.27 -23.50
N ASP A 613 -25.31 7.23 -22.68
CA ASP A 613 -24.11 6.42 -22.53
C ASP A 613 -23.82 5.66 -23.84
N ALA A 614 -24.85 5.15 -24.53
CA ALA A 614 -24.69 4.50 -25.82
C ALA A 614 -24.18 5.43 -26.92
N ILE A 615 -24.68 6.66 -26.97
CA ILE A 615 -24.21 7.70 -27.89
C ILE A 615 -22.75 8.04 -27.59
N GLU A 616 -22.41 8.24 -26.32
CA GLU A 616 -21.07 8.59 -25.88
C GLU A 616 -20.04 7.50 -26.25
N VAL A 617 -20.30 6.23 -25.96
CA VAL A 617 -19.41 5.12 -26.35
C VAL A 617 -19.19 5.10 -27.86
N GLY A 618 -20.26 5.22 -28.66
CA GLY A 618 -20.15 5.25 -30.11
C GLY A 618 -19.38 6.48 -30.64
N SER A 619 -19.51 7.64 -30.00
CA SER A 619 -18.71 8.83 -30.32
C SER A 619 -17.23 8.61 -30.03
N MET A 620 -16.89 8.02 -28.89
CA MET A 620 -15.50 7.73 -28.51
C MET A 620 -14.85 6.75 -29.49
N ALA A 621 -15.54 5.65 -29.80
CA ALA A 621 -15.04 4.64 -30.74
C ALA A 621 -14.71 5.26 -32.11
N ARG A 622 -15.66 6.01 -32.69
CA ARG A 622 -15.50 6.63 -34.02
C ARG A 622 -14.46 7.73 -34.07
N ALA A 623 -14.27 8.48 -32.98
CA ALA A 623 -13.31 9.56 -32.94
C ALA A 623 -11.86 9.08 -32.74
N HIS A 624 -11.66 7.93 -32.07
CA HIS A 624 -10.33 7.47 -31.65
C HIS A 624 -9.77 6.29 -32.43
N ARG A 625 -10.62 5.46 -33.05
CA ARG A 625 -10.20 4.21 -33.68
C ARG A 625 -10.82 4.09 -35.07
N SER A 626 -10.03 3.72 -36.06
CA SER A 626 -10.51 3.34 -37.40
C SER A 626 -10.78 1.84 -37.48
N GLU A 627 -11.47 1.38 -38.53
CA GLU A 627 -11.69 -0.07 -38.75
C GLU A 627 -10.37 -0.86 -38.87
N GLU A 628 -9.31 -0.21 -39.33
CA GLU A 628 -7.97 -0.78 -39.51
C GLU A 628 -7.15 -0.81 -38.20
N GLN A 629 -7.55 -0.03 -37.19
CA GLN A 629 -6.82 0.19 -35.93
C GLN A 629 -7.63 -0.29 -34.72
N ARG A 630 -7.97 -1.58 -34.69
CA ARG A 630 -8.80 -2.16 -33.61
C ARG A 630 -8.02 -2.56 -32.35
N ASP A 631 -6.72 -2.81 -32.47
CA ASP A 631 -5.87 -3.32 -31.39
C ASP A 631 -4.70 -2.34 -31.12
N PRO A 632 -4.49 -1.85 -29.87
CA PRO A 632 -5.30 -2.10 -28.68
C PRO A 632 -6.64 -1.32 -28.66
N PRO A 633 -7.69 -1.89 -28.03
CA PRO A 633 -8.97 -1.19 -27.87
C PRO A 633 -8.82 0.06 -27.01
N LEU A 634 -9.67 1.06 -27.24
CA LEU A 634 -9.72 2.26 -26.39
C LEU A 634 -10.37 1.91 -25.04
N LEU A 635 -9.67 2.18 -23.93
CA LEU A 635 -10.18 1.89 -22.60
C LEU A 635 -11.14 2.99 -22.12
N LEU A 636 -12.32 2.63 -21.61
CA LEU A 636 -13.34 3.58 -21.13
C LEU A 636 -13.60 3.42 -19.62
N SER A 637 -13.56 4.53 -18.89
CA SER A 637 -13.91 4.62 -17.46
C SER A 637 -14.76 5.87 -17.17
N ALA A 638 -15.49 5.87 -16.05
CA ALA A 638 -16.30 6.99 -15.60
C ALA A 638 -16.37 7.05 -14.06
N VAL A 639 -15.82 8.12 -13.49
CA VAL A 639 -15.77 8.40 -12.04
C VAL A 639 -17.15 8.51 -11.41
N LYS A 640 -18.17 8.90 -12.19
CA LYS A 640 -19.55 9.04 -11.72
C LYS A 640 -20.14 7.72 -11.23
N SER A 641 -19.66 6.59 -11.75
CA SER A 641 -20.06 5.25 -11.27
C SER A 641 -19.70 5.04 -9.80
N SER A 642 -18.69 5.74 -9.27
CA SER A 642 -18.23 5.66 -7.89
C SER A 642 -18.67 6.86 -7.04
N MET A 643 -18.42 8.09 -7.52
CA MET A 643 -18.63 9.32 -6.76
C MET A 643 -20.03 9.91 -6.91
N GLY A 644 -20.84 9.40 -7.84
CA GLY A 644 -22.02 10.10 -8.32
C GLY A 644 -21.66 11.31 -9.20
N ASN A 645 -22.70 12.00 -9.68
CA ASN A 645 -22.58 13.19 -10.50
C ASN A 645 -22.41 14.43 -9.61
N GLN A 646 -21.18 14.92 -9.52
CA GLN A 646 -20.82 16.13 -8.77
C GLN A 646 -21.11 17.43 -9.53
N ILE A 647 -22.01 17.37 -10.52
CA ILE A 647 -22.39 18.47 -11.42
C ILE A 647 -21.13 19.26 -11.82
N GLU A 648 -20.97 20.51 -11.37
CA GLU A 648 -19.88 21.43 -11.73
C GLU A 648 -18.47 20.85 -11.47
N THR A 649 -18.31 20.02 -10.44
CA THR A 649 -17.01 19.43 -10.08
C THR A 649 -16.69 18.14 -10.83
N SER A 650 -17.66 17.54 -11.53
CA SER A 650 -17.48 16.26 -12.21
C SER A 650 -16.29 16.26 -13.19
N GLY A 651 -16.10 17.35 -13.93
CA GLY A 651 -15.00 17.49 -14.88
C GLY A 651 -13.62 17.49 -14.22
N LEU A 652 -13.45 18.21 -13.09
CA LEU A 652 -12.19 18.22 -12.37
C LEU A 652 -11.95 16.92 -11.59
N ALA A 653 -13.00 16.28 -11.08
CA ALA A 653 -12.87 14.97 -10.42
C ALA A 653 -12.37 13.90 -11.41
N GLY A 654 -12.95 13.85 -12.61
CA GLY A 654 -12.46 12.99 -13.69
C GLY A 654 -11.01 13.32 -14.09
N PHE A 655 -10.68 14.61 -14.23
CA PHE A 655 -9.31 15.03 -14.54
C PHE A 655 -8.28 14.68 -13.47
N LEU A 656 -8.60 14.88 -12.18
CA LEU A 656 -7.71 14.50 -11.09
C LEU A 656 -7.49 12.99 -11.07
N LYS A 657 -8.58 12.21 -11.24
CA LYS A 657 -8.50 10.76 -11.37
C LYS A 657 -7.54 10.36 -12.49
N THR A 658 -7.62 10.94 -13.69
CA THR A 658 -6.72 10.57 -14.80
C THR A 658 -5.27 10.93 -14.52
N ILE A 659 -4.98 12.16 -14.08
CA ILE A 659 -3.60 12.61 -13.80
C ILE A 659 -2.90 11.70 -12.78
N TYR A 660 -3.59 11.35 -11.69
CA TYR A 660 -3.00 10.46 -10.69
C TYR A 660 -2.95 9.01 -11.14
N SER A 661 -3.95 8.52 -11.88
CA SER A 661 -3.94 7.15 -12.40
C SER A 661 -2.81 6.93 -13.41
N SER A 662 -2.49 7.94 -14.23
CA SER A 662 -1.29 7.95 -15.09
C SER A 662 0.02 7.82 -14.31
N GLN A 663 0.12 8.41 -13.10
CA GLN A 663 1.30 8.23 -12.25
C GLN A 663 1.46 6.81 -11.71
N TYR A 664 0.34 6.09 -11.55
CA TYR A 664 0.33 4.69 -11.15
C TYR A 664 0.41 3.72 -12.33
N GLY A 665 0.33 4.23 -13.57
CA GLY A 665 0.39 3.40 -14.78
C GLY A 665 -0.87 2.57 -15.03
N VAL A 666 -2.01 2.97 -14.46
CA VAL A 666 -3.26 2.19 -14.53
C VAL A 666 -4.46 3.05 -14.93
N MET A 667 -5.50 2.42 -15.44
CA MET A 667 -6.85 2.95 -15.58
C MET A 667 -7.80 2.19 -14.67
N THR A 668 -8.65 2.93 -13.97
CA THR A 668 -9.53 2.40 -12.92
C THR A 668 -10.82 1.78 -13.46
N PRO A 669 -11.45 0.83 -12.74
CA PRO A 669 -12.71 0.20 -13.15
C PRO A 669 -13.92 1.17 -13.15
N ASN A 670 -14.97 0.79 -13.89
CA ASN A 670 -16.33 1.29 -13.70
C ASN A 670 -17.07 0.42 -12.69
N LEU A 671 -17.87 1.06 -11.82
CA LEU A 671 -18.73 0.34 -10.89
C LEU A 671 -20.08 0.02 -11.50
N HIS A 672 -20.73 -0.96 -10.88
CA HIS A 672 -22.08 -1.41 -11.19
C HIS A 672 -22.32 -1.95 -12.62
N LEU A 673 -21.27 -2.13 -13.41
CA LEU A 673 -21.33 -2.76 -14.71
C LEU A 673 -21.47 -4.29 -14.56
N ARG A 674 -22.69 -4.80 -14.70
CA ARG A 674 -23.02 -6.23 -14.69
C ARG A 674 -23.27 -6.76 -16.10
N GLN A 675 -23.96 -5.99 -16.91
CA GLN A 675 -24.29 -6.31 -18.29
C GLN A 675 -24.16 -5.05 -19.13
N ALA A 676 -23.31 -5.07 -20.14
CA ALA A 676 -23.17 -3.93 -21.04
C ALA A 676 -24.51 -3.58 -21.71
N ASN A 677 -24.74 -2.28 -21.87
CA ASN A 677 -25.91 -1.75 -22.53
C ASN A 677 -26.07 -2.34 -23.95
N PRO A 678 -27.21 -2.93 -24.31
CA PRO A 678 -27.38 -3.56 -25.62
C PRO A 678 -27.29 -2.58 -26.80
N HIS A 679 -27.43 -1.27 -26.57
CA HIS A 679 -27.31 -0.25 -27.62
C HIS A 679 -25.88 0.20 -27.91
N THR A 680 -24.88 -0.20 -27.12
CA THR A 680 -23.47 0.17 -27.39
C THR A 680 -22.81 -0.71 -28.45
N ASP A 681 -23.37 -1.90 -28.76
CA ASP A 681 -22.82 -2.91 -29.69
C ASP A 681 -21.28 -3.07 -29.56
N LEU A 682 -20.84 -3.64 -28.44
CA LEU A 682 -19.40 -3.79 -28.13
C LEU A 682 -18.70 -4.82 -29.01
N SER A 683 -19.43 -5.74 -29.65
CA SER A 683 -18.86 -6.79 -30.52
C SER A 683 -18.07 -6.21 -31.68
N ASP A 684 -18.57 -5.12 -32.26
CA ASP A 684 -18.04 -4.53 -33.47
C ASP A 684 -17.20 -3.27 -33.22
N GLN A 685 -17.16 -2.77 -31.98
CA GLN A 685 -16.46 -1.54 -31.64
C GLN A 685 -15.08 -1.79 -31.00
N PRO A 686 -14.04 -1.04 -31.41
CA PRO A 686 -12.68 -1.15 -30.87
C PRO A 686 -12.54 -0.44 -29.51
N VAL A 687 -13.44 -0.71 -28.57
CA VAL A 687 -13.49 -0.12 -27.24
C VAL A 687 -13.62 -1.20 -26.17
N SER A 688 -13.01 -0.97 -25.01
CA SER A 688 -13.11 -1.84 -23.84
C SER A 688 -13.63 -1.03 -22.65
N ILE A 689 -14.80 -1.41 -22.14
CA ILE A 689 -15.37 -0.81 -20.94
C ILE A 689 -14.81 -1.53 -19.73
N LEU A 690 -14.07 -0.81 -18.89
CA LEU A 690 -13.32 -1.43 -17.80
C LEU A 690 -14.24 -1.83 -16.64
N SER A 691 -14.18 -3.10 -16.24
CA SER A 691 -14.76 -3.62 -14.99
C SER A 691 -13.70 -3.87 -13.92
N GLU A 692 -12.43 -3.89 -14.30
CA GLU A 692 -11.27 -4.08 -13.44
C GLU A 692 -10.17 -3.06 -13.75
N CYS A 693 -9.25 -2.87 -12.79
CA CYS A 693 -8.11 -1.99 -12.97
C CYS A 693 -7.16 -2.58 -14.02
N THR A 694 -6.81 -1.80 -15.05
CA THR A 694 -5.98 -2.26 -16.18
C THR A 694 -4.75 -1.37 -16.34
N GLU A 695 -3.58 -1.98 -16.57
CA GLU A 695 -2.31 -1.26 -16.78
C GLU A 695 -2.23 -0.65 -18.18
N TYR A 696 -1.59 0.52 -18.29
CA TYR A 696 -1.25 1.10 -19.60
C TYR A 696 -0.12 0.33 -20.27
N LYS A 697 -0.14 0.27 -21.61
CA LYS A 697 0.90 -0.41 -22.40
C LYS A 697 2.28 0.23 -22.24
N MET A 698 2.32 1.54 -22.00
CA MET A 698 3.54 2.34 -21.89
C MET A 698 3.66 3.02 -20.51
N PRO A 699 4.89 3.35 -20.06
CA PRO A 699 5.14 4.10 -18.81
C PRO A 699 4.74 5.58 -18.89
N SER A 700 4.00 5.96 -19.93
CA SER A 700 3.32 7.23 -20.04
C SER A 700 2.00 6.98 -20.75
N SER A 701 1.01 7.81 -20.47
CA SER A 701 -0.33 7.64 -21.02
C SER A 701 -0.90 8.96 -21.51
N PHE A 702 -1.60 8.91 -22.64
CA PHE A 702 -2.53 9.95 -23.06
C PHE A 702 -3.95 9.53 -22.69
N VAL A 703 -4.58 10.30 -21.80
CA VAL A 703 -5.94 10.01 -21.35
C VAL A 703 -6.87 11.18 -21.66
N GLY A 704 -7.94 10.90 -22.38
CA GLY A 704 -9.02 11.83 -22.65
C GLY A 704 -9.92 12.03 -21.44
N VAL A 705 -10.43 13.24 -21.23
CA VAL A 705 -11.46 13.54 -20.22
C VAL A 705 -12.60 14.26 -20.91
N MET A 706 -13.76 13.63 -20.97
CA MET A 706 -14.99 14.19 -21.54
C MET A 706 -15.88 14.74 -20.43
N SER A 707 -16.31 15.99 -20.56
CA SER A 707 -17.36 16.56 -19.70
C SER A 707 -18.38 17.34 -20.50
N ARG A 708 -19.66 17.11 -20.17
CA ARG A 708 -20.83 17.61 -20.91
C ARG A 708 -21.77 18.33 -19.95
N GLY A 709 -22.20 19.53 -20.32
CA GLY A 709 -23.31 20.23 -19.67
C GLY A 709 -24.64 19.87 -20.33
N PHE A 710 -25.74 19.89 -19.57
CA PHE A 710 -27.06 19.64 -20.16
C PHE A 710 -27.53 20.81 -21.03
N GLY A 711 -26.94 22.01 -20.91
CA GLY A 711 -27.06 23.09 -21.89
C GLY A 711 -26.33 22.83 -23.23
N GLY A 712 -25.65 21.69 -23.37
CA GLY A 712 -24.99 21.25 -24.59
C GLY A 712 -23.53 21.66 -24.75
N SER A 713 -22.93 22.30 -23.74
CA SER A 713 -21.50 22.61 -23.74
C SER A 713 -20.67 21.35 -23.54
N ASN A 714 -19.73 21.06 -24.44
CA ASN A 714 -18.82 19.94 -24.32
C ASN A 714 -17.38 20.43 -24.15
N ILE A 715 -16.66 19.82 -23.22
CA ILE A 715 -15.23 19.99 -23.03
C ILE A 715 -14.57 18.63 -23.19
N TYR A 716 -13.53 18.58 -24.02
CA TYR A 716 -12.65 17.43 -24.11
C TYR A 716 -11.21 17.85 -23.83
N LEU A 717 -10.61 17.27 -22.78
CA LEU A 717 -9.22 17.50 -22.39
C LEU A 717 -8.40 16.26 -22.72
N ILE A 718 -7.16 16.44 -23.15
CA ILE A 718 -6.17 15.38 -23.32
C ILE A 718 -5.09 15.61 -22.29
N THR A 719 -4.98 14.65 -21.37
CA THR A 719 -3.95 14.63 -20.34
C THR A 719 -2.78 13.78 -20.81
N TRP A 720 -1.57 14.14 -20.36
CA TRP A 720 -0.39 13.30 -20.49
C TRP A 720 0.29 13.17 -19.13
N GLY A 721 0.69 11.95 -18.78
CA GLY A 721 1.39 11.69 -17.51
C GLY A 721 2.31 10.50 -17.63
N ASP A 722 3.41 10.56 -16.87
CA ASP A 722 4.42 9.52 -16.74
C ASP A 722 4.26 8.74 -15.42
N VAL A 723 4.62 7.45 -15.47
CA VAL A 723 4.60 6.58 -14.30
C VAL A 723 5.74 6.97 -13.36
N LYS A 724 5.43 7.22 -12.08
CA LYS A 724 6.45 7.60 -11.08
C LYS A 724 6.96 6.36 -10.35
N PHE A 725 8.19 5.95 -10.67
CA PHE A 725 8.86 4.69 -10.27
C PHE A 725 8.94 4.36 -8.77
N ASN A 726 8.61 5.29 -7.86
CA ASN A 726 8.58 5.07 -6.41
C ASN A 726 7.15 4.87 -5.84
N LYS A 727 6.14 4.84 -6.70
CA LYS A 727 4.75 4.56 -6.31
C LYS A 727 4.40 3.18 -6.81
N GLU A 728 4.37 2.20 -5.90
CA GLU A 728 3.88 0.87 -6.25
C GLU A 728 2.38 0.96 -6.58
N SER A 729 1.99 0.31 -7.68
CA SER A 729 0.62 -0.09 -7.93
C SER A 729 0.18 -0.95 -6.75
N THR A 730 -0.82 -0.53 -5.98
CA THR A 730 -1.55 -1.44 -5.09
C THR A 730 -2.46 -2.33 -5.96
N GLY A 731 -1.86 -3.02 -6.93
CA GLY A 731 -2.49 -3.94 -7.87
C GLY A 731 -2.68 -5.34 -7.28
N HIS A 732 -3.03 -5.40 -6.00
CA HIS A 732 -3.53 -6.63 -5.40
C HIS A 732 -4.99 -6.40 -5.01
N VAL A 733 -5.87 -6.92 -5.87
CA VAL A 733 -7.22 -7.26 -5.45
C VAL A 733 -7.06 -8.33 -4.37
N ILE A 734 -7.18 -7.94 -3.10
CA ILE A 734 -7.58 -8.89 -2.07
C ILE A 734 -9.02 -9.27 -2.42
N SER A 735 -9.18 -10.30 -3.25
CA SER A 735 -10.45 -10.99 -3.42
C SER A 735 -10.71 -11.85 -2.18
N GLN A 736 -10.89 -11.17 -1.05
CA GLN A 736 -11.71 -11.61 0.05
C GLN A 736 -12.55 -10.38 0.37
N ARG A 737 -13.71 -10.28 -0.30
CA ARG A 737 -14.76 -9.39 0.19
C ARG A 737 -15.17 -9.92 1.55
N ASP A 738 -14.61 -9.35 2.61
CA ASP A 738 -15.28 -9.36 3.89
C ASP A 738 -16.63 -8.64 3.71
N GLN A 739 -17.68 -9.21 4.30
CA GLN A 739 -19.00 -8.60 4.30
C GLN A 739 -18.88 -7.15 4.81
N ILE A 740 -19.19 -6.20 3.94
CA ILE A 740 -19.48 -4.83 4.36
C ILE A 740 -20.75 -4.90 5.21
N MET A 741 -20.59 -4.87 6.53
CA MET A 741 -21.69 -4.68 7.46
C MET A 741 -22.15 -3.23 7.36
N PHE A 742 -23.28 -3.03 6.67
CA PHE A 742 -24.01 -1.76 6.64
C PHE A 742 -24.42 -1.36 8.06
N TRP A 743 -24.08 -0.14 8.48
CA TRP A 743 -24.76 0.50 9.61
C TRP A 743 -26.11 1.05 9.11
N PRO A 744 -27.26 0.68 9.69
CA PRO A 744 -28.55 1.11 9.19
C PRO A 744 -28.81 2.57 9.60
N GLY A 745 -28.85 3.45 8.61
CA GLY A 745 -29.57 4.73 8.71
C GLY A 745 -30.91 4.58 7.98
N GLY A 746 -32.01 4.98 8.63
CA GLY A 746 -33.31 5.18 7.96
C GLY A 746 -34.54 4.58 8.67
N GLY A 747 -35.14 5.37 9.57
CA GLY A 747 -36.59 5.45 9.82
C GLY A 747 -37.43 4.18 9.86
N GLY A 748 -37.41 3.48 10.99
CA GLY A 748 -38.49 2.61 11.44
C GLY A 748 -38.65 2.79 12.94
N ALA A 749 -39.88 2.92 13.44
CA ALA A 749 -40.10 2.90 14.89
C ALA A 749 -39.63 1.53 15.42
N LEU A 750 -38.48 1.54 16.08
CA LEU A 750 -37.92 0.36 16.74
C LEU A 750 -38.87 -0.06 17.86
N GLU A 751 -39.17 -1.36 17.92
CA GLU A 751 -39.73 -1.97 19.12
C GLU A 751 -38.80 -1.65 20.31
N SER A 752 -39.39 -1.44 21.49
CA SER A 752 -38.78 -0.83 22.69
C SER A 752 -37.46 -1.46 23.17
N ASP A 753 -37.13 -2.61 22.62
CA ASP A 753 -36.11 -3.55 23.05
C ASP A 753 -34.83 -3.42 22.19
N ALA A 754 -34.91 -2.69 21.06
CA ALA A 754 -33.85 -2.59 20.04
C ALA A 754 -33.30 -1.16 19.86
N GLN A 755 -33.48 -0.25 20.83
CA GLN A 755 -32.81 1.05 20.81
C GLN A 755 -31.32 0.91 21.19
N PRO A 756 -30.37 1.41 20.38
CA PRO A 756 -28.97 1.48 20.80
C PRO A 756 -28.83 2.54 21.89
N ALA A 757 -28.65 2.08 23.13
CA ALA A 757 -28.31 2.95 24.25
C ALA A 757 -26.89 3.44 24.04
N ARG A 758 -26.70 4.67 23.53
CA ARG A 758 -25.39 5.33 23.32
C ARG A 758 -24.63 5.49 24.66
N ALA A 759 -24.17 4.40 25.23
CA ALA A 759 -23.60 4.35 26.56
C ALA A 759 -22.10 4.14 26.42
N TYR A 760 -21.33 5.18 26.67
CA TYR A 760 -19.89 5.01 26.89
C TYR A 760 -19.71 4.33 28.23
N THR A 761 -19.01 3.21 28.22
CA THR A 761 -18.69 2.47 29.44
C THR A 761 -17.19 2.43 29.63
N VAL A 762 -16.72 2.56 30.85
CA VAL A 762 -15.30 2.50 31.21
C VAL A 762 -15.06 1.17 31.90
N VAL A 763 -13.97 0.51 31.50
CA VAL A 763 -13.49 -0.70 32.14
C VAL A 763 -11.99 -0.56 32.38
N GLY A 764 -11.46 -1.16 33.43
CA GLY A 764 -10.05 -1.02 33.75
C GLY A 764 -9.53 -2.04 34.76
N THR A 765 -8.33 -1.81 35.25
CA THR A 765 -7.63 -2.70 36.18
C THR A 765 -8.39 -2.91 37.49
N TRP A 766 -9.13 -1.90 37.98
CA TRP A 766 -9.95 -2.01 39.19
C TRP A 766 -11.14 -2.96 39.06
N SER A 767 -11.60 -3.25 37.83
CA SER A 767 -12.68 -4.20 37.54
C SER A 767 -12.17 -5.50 36.91
N GLN A 768 -10.84 -5.70 36.89
CA GLN A 768 -10.19 -6.84 36.23
C GLN A 768 -10.56 -6.97 34.75
N TRP A 769 -10.81 -5.84 34.05
CA TRP A 769 -11.31 -5.85 32.67
C TRP A 769 -12.67 -6.53 32.47
N HIS A 770 -13.40 -6.77 33.56
CA HIS A 770 -14.76 -7.26 33.59
C HIS A 770 -15.72 -6.14 34.07
N ASP A 771 -17.02 -6.32 33.88
CA ASP A 771 -18.09 -5.43 34.36
C ASP A 771 -17.92 -3.93 33.96
N PRO A 772 -18.06 -3.59 32.66
CA PRO A 772 -17.93 -2.21 32.17
C PRO A 772 -18.98 -1.28 32.80
N ALA A 773 -18.52 -0.15 33.35
CA ALA A 773 -19.37 0.79 34.08
C ALA A 773 -19.75 2.02 33.22
N PRO A 774 -21.01 2.48 33.22
CA PRO A 774 -21.43 3.61 32.39
C PRO A 774 -20.78 4.94 32.83
N MET A 775 -20.39 5.75 31.86
CA MET A 775 -19.95 7.14 32.06
C MET A 775 -21.17 8.07 32.17
N GLU A 776 -21.10 9.08 33.04
CA GLU A 776 -22.14 10.08 33.21
C GLU A 776 -22.02 11.18 32.14
N ALA A 777 -23.13 11.53 31.48
CA ALA A 777 -23.16 12.58 30.47
C ALA A 777 -23.27 13.98 31.12
N GLU A 778 -22.30 14.86 30.83
CA GLU A 778 -22.20 16.20 31.44
C GLU A 778 -22.69 17.33 30.51
N GLY A 779 -23.06 17.01 29.26
CA GLY A 779 -23.46 17.96 28.23
C GLY A 779 -22.32 18.34 27.28
N ASN A 780 -22.65 18.97 26.14
CA ASN A 780 -21.70 19.40 25.09
C ASN A 780 -20.74 18.28 24.60
N GLY A 781 -21.22 17.04 24.54
CA GLY A 781 -20.43 15.88 24.09
C GLY A 781 -19.38 15.39 25.10
N THR A 782 -19.47 15.80 26.38
CA THR A 782 -18.54 15.37 27.43
C THR A 782 -19.18 14.28 28.30
N TYR A 783 -18.45 13.20 28.54
CA TYR A 783 -18.80 12.07 29.38
C TYR A 783 -17.72 11.90 30.44
N SER A 784 -18.09 11.61 31.68
CA SER A 784 -17.12 11.42 32.75
C SER A 784 -17.33 10.16 33.56
N PHE A 785 -16.24 9.67 34.13
CA PHE A 785 -16.26 8.58 35.10
C PHE A 785 -15.20 8.82 36.15
N THR A 786 -15.52 8.51 37.41
CA THR A 786 -14.58 8.71 38.51
C THR A 786 -13.85 7.42 38.84
N VAL A 787 -12.56 7.37 38.52
CA VAL A 787 -11.65 6.28 38.89
C VAL A 787 -11.05 6.58 40.26
N THR A 788 -10.99 5.58 41.14
CA THR A 788 -10.30 5.70 42.44
C THR A 788 -9.00 4.93 42.36
N LEU A 789 -7.86 5.56 42.62
CA LEU A 789 -6.56 4.87 42.59
C LEU A 789 -6.50 3.80 43.69
N GLY A 790 -6.18 2.57 43.29
CA GLY A 790 -5.88 1.49 44.21
C GLY A 790 -4.55 1.66 44.96
N GLU A 791 -4.22 0.69 45.80
CA GLU A 791 -2.97 0.66 46.59
C GLU A 791 -1.68 0.62 45.75
N ASN A 792 -1.79 0.40 44.43
CA ASN A 792 -0.68 0.42 43.47
C ASN A 792 -0.35 1.83 42.97
N ARG A 793 -1.17 2.84 43.33
CA ARG A 793 -1.04 4.24 42.91
C ARG A 793 -1.07 4.47 41.39
N TRP A 794 -1.45 3.47 40.60
CA TRP A 794 -1.74 3.60 39.17
C TRP A 794 -2.95 2.75 38.78
N GLU A 795 -3.65 3.13 37.71
CA GLU A 795 -4.75 2.36 37.12
C GLU A 795 -4.68 2.44 35.58
N GLN A 796 -5.01 1.35 34.88
CA GLN A 796 -5.19 1.32 33.43
C GLN A 796 -6.66 1.17 33.05
N PHE A 797 -7.08 1.78 31.95
CA PHE A 797 -8.46 1.72 31.49
C PHE A 797 -8.63 1.83 29.97
N GLN A 798 -9.81 1.42 29.52
CA GLN A 798 -10.35 1.60 28.16
C GLN A 798 -11.80 2.09 28.25
N ILE A 799 -12.32 2.57 27.11
CA ILE A 799 -13.72 2.99 27.00
C ILE A 799 -14.38 2.11 25.94
N TRP A 800 -15.36 1.32 26.34
CA TRP A 800 -16.14 0.46 25.46
C TRP A 800 -17.46 1.12 25.09
N LEU A 801 -17.84 0.99 23.83
CA LEU A 801 -19.13 1.48 23.35
C LEU A 801 -20.20 0.43 23.63
N ASP A 802 -21.25 0.83 24.36
CA ASP A 802 -22.39 0.01 24.74
C ASP A 802 -22.02 -1.22 25.61
N GLY A 803 -20.86 -1.18 26.27
CA GLY A 803 -20.33 -2.31 27.04
C GLY A 803 -19.73 -3.44 26.21
N ASP A 804 -19.56 -3.25 24.90
CA ASP A 804 -19.06 -4.27 23.98
C ASP A 804 -17.51 -4.28 23.92
N PRO A 805 -16.84 -5.38 24.31
CA PRO A 805 -15.39 -5.53 24.26
C PRO A 805 -14.80 -5.51 22.83
N ASN A 806 -15.63 -5.61 21.78
CA ASN A 806 -15.18 -5.52 20.38
C ASN A 806 -15.32 -4.11 19.79
N ARG A 807 -15.84 -3.14 20.55
CA ARG A 807 -16.06 -1.75 20.12
C ARG A 807 -15.34 -0.81 21.07
N VAL A 808 -14.01 -0.88 21.03
CA VAL A 808 -13.13 -0.23 22.03
C VAL A 808 -12.59 1.09 21.51
N LEU A 809 -12.74 2.14 22.29
CA LEU A 809 -11.92 3.35 22.15
C LEU A 809 -10.62 3.15 22.94
N HIS A 810 -9.48 3.37 22.27
CA HIS A 810 -8.17 3.12 22.84
C HIS A 810 -7.13 4.16 22.37
N PRO A 811 -6.02 4.35 23.11
CA PRO A 811 -4.88 5.13 22.62
C PRO A 811 -4.15 4.39 21.48
N GLY A 812 -3.35 5.10 20.69
CA GLY A 812 -2.52 4.50 19.63
C GLY A 812 -1.31 3.70 20.13
N GLN A 813 -1.15 3.57 21.45
CA GLN A 813 -0.01 2.91 22.08
C GLN A 813 -0.42 2.29 23.43
N ALA A 814 0.31 1.27 23.89
CA ALA A 814 0.17 0.76 25.25
C ALA A 814 0.61 1.82 26.28
N LYS A 815 -0.08 1.88 27.44
CA LYS A 815 0.16 2.88 28.51
C LYS A 815 0.07 4.33 27.99
N GLY A 816 -0.97 4.65 27.24
CA GLY A 816 -1.23 5.99 26.71
C GLY A 816 -1.37 7.05 27.81
N TYR A 817 -0.72 8.20 27.63
CA TYR A 817 -0.77 9.33 28.56
C TYR A 817 -1.98 10.24 28.30
N LYS A 818 -2.21 11.20 29.21
CA LYS A 818 -3.30 12.18 29.14
C LYS A 818 -3.26 12.95 27.81
N ASN A 819 -4.42 13.13 27.16
CA ASN A 819 -4.55 13.77 25.84
C ASN A 819 -3.91 13.01 24.67
N SER A 820 -3.55 11.74 24.83
CA SER A 820 -3.15 10.90 23.69
C SER A 820 -4.30 10.76 22.67
N ASN A 821 -3.93 10.60 21.39
CA ASN A 821 -4.90 10.42 20.30
C ASN A 821 -5.79 9.19 20.56
N VAL A 822 -7.09 9.36 20.36
CA VAL A 822 -8.12 8.35 20.59
C VAL A 822 -8.49 7.68 19.26
N PHE A 823 -8.29 6.37 19.17
CA PHE A 823 -8.61 5.52 18.02
C PHE A 823 -9.82 4.62 18.32
N GLY A 824 -10.31 3.86 17.33
CA GLY A 824 -11.53 3.06 17.42
C GLY A 824 -12.83 3.83 17.16
N PRO A 825 -14.02 3.26 17.45
CA PRO A 825 -14.23 1.96 18.08
C PRO A 825 -13.97 0.80 17.12
N ASP A 826 -13.03 -0.07 17.47
CA ASP A 826 -12.74 -1.30 16.74
C ASP A 826 -12.21 -2.38 17.71
N SER A 827 -11.97 -3.59 17.19
CA SER A 827 -11.41 -4.73 17.94
C SER A 827 -9.88 -4.78 17.90
N LEU A 828 -9.22 -3.85 17.21
CA LEU A 828 -7.76 -3.82 17.04
C LEU A 828 -7.05 -3.19 18.26
N GLY A 829 -7.81 -2.63 19.20
CA GLY A 829 -7.32 -2.01 20.44
C GLY A 829 -6.77 -2.96 21.52
N HIS A 830 -6.63 -4.26 21.25
CA HIS A 830 -6.11 -5.21 22.26
C HIS A 830 -4.69 -4.87 22.71
N GLY A 831 -4.54 -4.52 24.00
CA GLY A 831 -3.25 -4.15 24.62
C GLY A 831 -2.96 -2.63 24.67
N CYS A 832 -3.78 -1.82 24.01
CA CYS A 832 -3.67 -0.36 24.03
C CYS A 832 -4.58 0.23 25.11
N ASN A 833 -3.99 0.66 26.24
CA ASN A 833 -4.72 1.15 27.42
C ASN A 833 -4.22 2.53 27.84
N TRP A 834 -5.10 3.40 28.32
CA TRP A 834 -4.66 4.61 29.03
C TRP A 834 -4.14 4.26 30.42
N LEU A 835 -3.15 5.00 30.90
CA LEU A 835 -2.54 4.83 32.21
C LEU A 835 -2.70 6.11 33.03
N ILE A 836 -3.34 6.01 34.19
CA ILE A 836 -3.29 7.02 35.26
C ILE A 836 -2.17 6.56 36.18
N ASP A 837 -1.00 7.21 36.12
CA ASP A 837 0.17 6.87 36.94
C ASP A 837 0.42 7.93 38.02
N GLY A 838 0.22 7.55 39.28
CA GLY A 838 0.49 8.39 40.44
C GLY A 838 1.86 8.18 41.07
N CYS A 839 2.73 7.30 40.53
CA CYS A 839 4.00 6.89 41.13
C CYS A 839 5.25 7.62 40.63
N THR A 840 5.30 8.06 39.37
CA THR A 840 6.60 8.37 38.74
C THR A 840 6.64 9.70 37.97
N GLU A 841 7.70 10.49 38.19
CA GLU A 841 8.21 11.39 37.15
C GLU A 841 8.78 10.49 36.04
N LEU A 842 8.11 10.44 34.89
CA LEU A 842 8.70 9.82 33.70
C LEU A 842 9.97 10.61 33.32
N PRO A 843 11.16 9.98 33.20
CA PRO A 843 12.26 10.62 32.51
C PRO A 843 11.82 10.84 31.05
N ALA A 844 12.01 12.07 30.55
CA ALA A 844 11.75 12.38 29.16
C ALA A 844 12.40 11.31 28.28
N ALA A 845 11.59 10.61 27.48
CA ALA A 845 12.10 9.68 26.49
C ALA A 845 13.18 10.39 25.66
N PRO A 846 14.31 9.73 25.32
CA PRO A 846 15.22 10.30 24.35
C PRO A 846 14.40 10.54 23.09
N ALA A 847 14.23 11.82 22.74
CA ALA A 847 13.56 12.22 21.52
C ALA A 847 14.18 11.42 20.38
N SER A 848 13.35 10.67 19.66
CA SER A 848 13.77 10.20 18.35
C SER A 848 14.24 11.43 17.57
N PRO A 849 15.32 11.33 16.75
CA PRO A 849 15.80 12.46 15.97
C PRO A 849 14.72 13.05 15.04
N GLN A 850 13.59 12.37 14.87
CA GLN A 850 12.42 12.79 14.10
C GLN A 850 11.49 13.77 14.84
N ILE A 851 11.64 13.99 16.15
CA ILE A 851 10.76 14.91 16.92
C ILE A 851 11.39 16.29 17.11
N ARG A 852 12.72 16.43 17.02
CA ARG A 852 13.40 17.73 17.18
C ARG A 852 13.19 18.69 16.00
N GLU A 853 12.89 18.18 14.81
CA GLU A 853 12.66 19.01 13.62
C GLU A 853 11.22 19.60 13.55
N LEU A 854 10.32 19.19 14.45
CA LEU A 854 8.93 19.67 14.48
C LEU A 854 8.69 20.81 15.50
N GLU A 855 9.56 20.98 16.50
CA GLU A 855 9.42 22.09 17.47
C GLU A 855 9.95 23.43 16.94
N ASP A 856 10.91 23.41 16.00
CA ASP A 856 11.48 24.63 15.39
C ASP A 856 10.61 25.22 14.24
N LEU A 857 9.51 24.56 13.86
CA LEU A 857 8.63 24.97 12.75
C LEU A 857 7.30 25.60 13.18
N LEU A 858 7.06 25.84 14.48
CA LEU A 858 5.88 26.55 14.96
C LEU A 858 6.19 28.04 15.23
N PRO A 859 5.50 28.99 14.56
CA PRO A 859 5.73 30.41 14.78
C PRO A 859 5.19 30.86 16.15
N SER A 860 6.06 31.49 16.93
CA SER A 860 5.74 32.10 18.22
C SER A 860 4.68 33.20 18.10
N TRP A 861 3.47 32.95 18.59
CA TRP A 861 2.48 34.00 18.85
C TRP A 861 2.59 34.46 20.31
N GLN A 862 3.18 35.64 20.49
CA GLN A 862 3.15 36.41 21.72
C GLN A 862 1.73 36.91 21.97
N ALA A 863 1.08 36.40 23.02
CA ALA A 863 0.00 37.10 23.70
C ALA A 863 0.58 37.72 24.96
N ASN A 864 0.75 39.05 24.98
CA ASN A 864 1.09 39.78 26.20
C ASN A 864 -0.20 40.14 26.94
N GLY A 865 -0.27 39.75 28.22
CA GLY A 865 -1.13 40.41 29.20
C GLY A 865 -1.97 39.51 30.10
N ASP A 866 -1.36 38.57 30.84
CA ASP A 866 -1.22 38.71 32.29
C ASP A 866 -0.42 37.53 32.85
N SER A 867 0.59 37.88 33.64
CA SER A 867 1.53 36.94 34.24
C SER A 867 0.84 36.08 35.30
N ALA A 868 0.73 34.78 35.05
CA ALA A 868 0.67 33.78 36.10
C ALA A 868 1.51 32.58 35.66
N ALA A 869 2.74 32.53 36.19
CA ALA A 869 3.61 31.37 36.37
C ALA A 869 3.66 30.28 35.28
N SER A 870 4.87 30.03 34.77
CA SER A 870 5.23 28.72 34.22
C SER A 870 4.84 27.63 35.22
N SER A 871 3.79 26.88 34.93
CA SER A 871 3.47 25.69 35.71
C SER A 871 3.86 24.47 34.89
N LYS A 872 4.71 23.66 35.52
CA LYS A 872 5.18 22.34 35.09
C LYS A 872 4.03 21.50 34.51
N PRO A 873 4.29 20.50 33.64
CA PRO A 873 3.28 19.49 33.35
C PRO A 873 2.75 18.97 34.69
N SER A 874 1.42 19.05 34.89
CA SER A 874 0.81 18.64 36.15
C SER A 874 1.12 17.16 36.35
N ALA A 875 2.06 16.85 37.22
CA ALA A 875 2.31 15.50 37.64
C ALA A 875 1.04 14.98 38.34
N ASP A 876 0.51 13.86 37.85
CA ASP A 876 -0.70 13.22 38.36
C ASP A 876 -0.44 12.52 39.71
N PHE A 877 0.24 13.19 40.65
CA PHE A 877 0.55 12.66 41.97
C PHE A 877 -0.73 12.30 42.72
N GLY A 878 -0.88 11.01 43.04
CA GLY A 878 -2.01 10.47 43.79
C GLY A 878 -1.57 9.43 44.81
N LEU A 879 -2.16 9.50 46.00
CA LEU A 879 -2.11 8.49 47.04
C LEU A 879 -3.23 7.45 46.82
N PRO A 880 -3.10 6.23 47.36
CA PRO A 880 -4.20 5.27 47.36
C PRO A 880 -5.48 5.91 47.92
N GLY A 881 -6.58 5.78 47.18
CA GLY A 881 -7.87 6.38 47.53
C GLY A 881 -8.12 7.78 46.95
N ASP A 882 -7.15 8.42 46.29
CA ASP A 882 -7.40 9.63 45.50
C ASP A 882 -8.30 9.30 44.29
N ARG A 883 -9.17 10.26 43.93
CA ARG A 883 -10.14 10.11 42.84
C ARG A 883 -9.74 10.97 41.64
N TYR A 884 -9.78 10.36 40.48
CA TYR A 884 -9.50 10.97 39.18
C TYR A 884 -10.76 10.92 38.35
N ARG A 885 -11.18 12.09 37.86
CA ARG A 885 -12.31 12.21 36.94
C ARG A 885 -11.78 12.05 35.53
N VAL A 886 -12.01 10.91 34.92
CA VAL A 886 -11.75 10.65 33.50
C VAL A 886 -12.85 11.33 32.69
N GLN A 887 -12.47 12.12 31.70
CA GLN A 887 -13.38 12.84 30.81
C GLN A 887 -13.10 12.44 29.37
N LEU A 888 -14.13 11.90 28.71
CA LEU A 888 -14.17 11.73 27.27
C LEU A 888 -14.93 12.92 26.69
N ARG A 889 -14.26 13.71 25.85
CA ARG A 889 -14.89 14.81 25.11
C ARG A 889 -15.00 14.43 23.64
N VAL A 890 -16.21 14.50 23.12
CA VAL A 890 -16.56 14.19 21.72
C VAL A 890 -17.11 15.46 21.07
N ILE A 891 -16.33 16.07 20.17
CA ILE A 891 -16.74 17.24 19.37
C ILE A 891 -16.59 16.86 17.90
N GLY A 892 -17.70 16.49 17.25
CA GLY A 892 -17.68 15.98 15.88
C GLY A 892 -16.84 14.71 15.77
N ARG A 893 -15.85 14.71 14.87
CA ARG A 893 -14.88 13.61 14.69
C ARG A 893 -13.76 13.58 15.74
N TRP A 894 -13.59 14.67 16.50
CA TRP A 894 -12.50 14.80 17.46
C TRP A 894 -12.90 14.22 18.80
N ARG A 895 -12.10 13.25 19.26
CA ARG A 895 -12.25 12.62 20.55
C ARG A 895 -10.99 12.90 21.37
N THR A 896 -11.18 13.33 22.60
CA THR A 896 -10.08 13.55 23.52
C THR A 896 -10.43 12.88 24.85
N VAL A 897 -9.50 12.08 25.37
CA VAL A 897 -9.59 11.52 26.71
C VAL A 897 -8.61 12.27 27.60
N THR A 898 -9.13 12.84 28.68
CA THR A 898 -8.36 13.57 29.69
C THR A 898 -8.76 13.06 31.08
N TRP A 899 -7.98 13.40 32.11
CA TRP A 899 -8.40 13.17 33.49
C TRP A 899 -7.88 14.26 34.42
N GLU A 900 -8.63 14.57 35.47
CA GLU A 900 -8.26 15.53 36.51
C GLU A 900 -8.39 14.90 37.91
N ARG A 901 -7.43 15.18 38.79
CA ARG A 901 -7.53 14.78 40.20
C ARG A 901 -8.57 15.66 40.89
N LEU A 902 -9.53 15.04 41.56
CA LEU A 902 -10.58 15.77 42.29
C LEU A 902 -10.05 16.34 43.62
N PRO A 903 -10.38 17.60 43.98
CA PRO A 903 -9.97 18.20 45.25
C PRO A 903 -10.46 17.42 46.48
N SER A 904 -9.61 17.33 47.50
CA SER A 904 -9.81 16.52 48.71
C SER A 904 -11.01 16.92 49.60
N GLU A 905 -11.70 18.02 49.28
CA GLU A 905 -12.81 18.58 50.07
C GLU A 905 -14.17 17.87 49.84
N GLN A 906 -14.31 17.05 48.79
CA GLN A 906 -15.54 16.25 48.57
C GLN A 906 -15.57 14.91 49.35
N ARG A 907 -14.84 14.81 50.47
CA ARG A 907 -14.93 13.66 51.39
C ARG A 907 -16.27 13.59 52.15
N ALA A 908 -17.11 14.63 52.14
CA ALA A 908 -18.31 14.72 52.99
C ALA A 908 -19.68 14.62 52.27
N GLU A 909 -19.80 14.89 50.97
CA GLU A 909 -21.13 15.06 50.33
C GLU A 909 -21.71 13.82 49.62
N LEU A 910 -20.96 12.73 49.51
CA LEU A 910 -21.46 11.44 48.98
C LEU A 910 -21.55 10.33 50.04
N ALA A 911 -21.23 10.65 51.30
CA ALA A 911 -21.50 9.78 52.44
C ALA A 911 -23.00 9.73 52.81
N THR A 912 -23.81 10.70 52.36
CA THR A 912 -25.25 10.82 52.66
C THR A 912 -26.17 10.19 51.61
N ARG A 913 -25.65 9.56 50.55
CA ARG A 913 -26.43 8.73 49.61
C ARG A 913 -26.11 7.23 49.69
N ARG A 914 -25.38 6.79 50.72
CA ARG A 914 -24.90 5.42 50.89
C ARG A 914 -25.64 4.58 51.95
N ASP A 915 -26.84 5.00 52.35
CA ASP A 915 -27.66 4.30 53.36
C ASP A 915 -28.84 3.48 52.79
N GLN A 916 -28.88 3.22 51.48
CA GLN A 916 -29.84 2.27 50.89
C GLN A 916 -29.20 1.34 49.85
N ALA A 917 -28.05 0.75 50.20
CA ALA A 917 -27.56 -0.50 49.61
C ALA A 917 -26.45 -1.06 50.52
N GLY A 918 -26.82 -1.34 51.78
CA GLY A 918 -25.95 -2.02 52.72
C GLY A 918 -25.84 -3.51 52.40
N LEU A 919 -24.68 -4.07 52.77
CA LEU A 919 -24.30 -5.50 52.81
C LEU A 919 -23.75 -6.07 51.50
N LEU A 920 -22.44 -5.89 51.26
CA LEU A 920 -21.52 -6.89 50.69
C LEU A 920 -20.04 -6.42 50.61
N ALA A 921 -19.74 -5.12 50.72
CA ALA A 921 -18.39 -4.59 50.38
C ALA A 921 -17.52 -4.12 51.56
N GLN A 922 -17.62 -4.73 52.76
CA GLN A 922 -16.72 -4.42 53.89
C GLN A 922 -15.55 -5.41 54.06
N GLY A 923 -15.44 -6.45 53.22
CA GLY A 923 -14.37 -7.45 53.31
C GLY A 923 -13.21 -7.29 52.32
N GLN A 924 -13.23 -6.32 51.40
CA GLN A 924 -12.49 -6.41 50.13
C GLN A 924 -11.41 -5.33 49.90
N ARG A 925 -10.77 -4.83 50.95
CA ARG A 925 -9.65 -3.87 50.83
C ARG A 925 -8.40 -4.26 51.63
N GLN A 926 -7.99 -5.52 51.54
CA GLN A 926 -6.65 -5.97 51.86
C GLN A 926 -6.14 -6.83 50.70
N GLY A 927 -5.00 -6.48 50.10
CA GLY A 927 -4.40 -7.28 49.02
C GLY A 927 -4.02 -8.67 49.51
N HIS A 928 -4.36 -9.71 48.73
CA HIS A 928 -3.94 -11.09 49.01
C HIS A 928 -2.53 -11.29 48.44
N TYR A 929 -1.65 -11.96 49.20
CA TYR A 929 -0.28 -12.26 48.77
C TYR A 929 -0.14 -13.75 48.51
N TYR A 930 0.61 -14.09 47.48
CA TYR A 930 0.85 -15.44 47.03
C TYR A 930 2.35 -15.64 46.88
N ILE A 931 2.86 -16.80 47.23
CA ILE A 931 4.25 -17.18 47.02
C ILE A 931 4.34 -18.22 45.91
N ALA A 932 5.30 -18.03 45.02
CA ALA A 932 5.65 -18.98 43.97
C ALA A 932 7.15 -19.26 44.05
N GLY A 933 7.54 -20.53 44.02
CA GLY A 933 8.93 -20.90 44.12
C GLY A 933 9.27 -22.24 43.49
N SER A 934 10.56 -22.54 43.41
CA SER A 934 11.06 -23.74 42.75
C SER A 934 10.62 -25.06 43.42
N TRP A 935 10.08 -25.01 44.64
CA TRP A 935 9.58 -26.18 45.37
C TRP A 935 8.10 -26.47 45.13
N ASN A 936 7.37 -25.59 44.45
CA ASN A 936 5.98 -25.81 44.10
C ASN A 936 5.76 -25.57 42.60
N ASP A 937 6.82 -25.75 41.80
CA ASP A 937 6.83 -25.52 40.36
C ASP A 937 6.30 -24.13 39.98
N TRP A 938 6.62 -23.12 40.79
CA TRP A 938 6.14 -21.73 40.66
C TRP A 938 4.61 -21.59 40.70
N SER A 939 3.89 -22.59 41.23
CA SER A 939 2.45 -22.48 41.49
C SER A 939 2.17 -21.48 42.61
N LEU A 940 1.04 -20.77 42.51
CA LEU A 940 0.68 -19.73 43.47
C LEU A 940 0.11 -20.33 44.75
N GLN A 941 0.85 -20.20 45.85
CA GLN A 941 0.40 -20.57 47.20
C GLN A 941 0.04 -19.33 48.00
N GLU A 942 -1.17 -19.24 48.55
CA GLU A 942 -1.57 -18.07 49.33
C GLU A 942 -0.77 -17.95 50.65
N MET A 943 -0.32 -16.73 50.95
CA MET A 943 0.29 -16.39 52.23
C MET A 943 -0.80 -15.98 53.23
N LEU A 944 -0.80 -16.63 54.40
CA LEU A 944 -1.82 -16.42 55.41
C LEU A 944 -1.49 -15.18 56.27
N PRO A 945 -2.45 -14.27 56.51
CA PRO A 945 -2.24 -13.15 57.41
C PRO A 945 -2.02 -13.63 58.85
N ASP A 946 -1.12 -12.99 59.59
CA ASP A 946 -0.96 -13.25 61.02
C ASP A 946 -2.08 -12.55 61.80
N PRO A 947 -2.96 -13.27 62.52
CA PRO A 947 -4.09 -12.69 63.23
C PRO A 947 -3.68 -11.75 64.37
N ASN A 948 -2.43 -11.82 64.86
CA ASN A 948 -1.93 -10.99 65.96
C ASN A 948 -1.12 -9.77 65.50
N SER A 949 -0.71 -9.71 64.23
CA SER A 949 0.15 -8.65 63.68
C SER A 949 -0.38 -8.15 62.33
N PRO A 950 -1.17 -7.06 62.30
CA PRO A 950 -1.69 -6.48 61.07
C PRO A 950 -0.57 -6.13 60.08
N GLY A 951 -0.71 -6.56 58.81
CA GLY A 951 0.30 -6.32 57.76
C GLY A 951 1.41 -7.38 57.66
N VAL A 952 1.34 -8.45 58.46
CA VAL A 952 2.26 -9.60 58.40
C VAL A 952 1.57 -10.79 57.75
N PHE A 953 2.23 -11.42 56.78
CA PHE A 953 1.75 -12.60 56.05
C PHE A 953 2.81 -13.69 56.06
N HIS A 954 2.42 -14.97 56.15
CA HIS A 954 3.37 -16.07 56.17
C HIS A 954 2.94 -17.27 55.30
N ALA A 955 3.93 -17.98 54.74
CA ALA A 955 3.75 -19.24 54.05
C ALA A 955 4.89 -20.22 54.38
N THR A 956 4.63 -21.52 54.22
CA THR A 956 5.64 -22.56 54.46
C THR A 956 6.08 -23.18 53.13
N ALA A 957 7.39 -23.25 52.92
CA ALA A 957 8.06 -23.77 51.74
C ALA A 957 8.83 -25.04 52.09
N SER A 958 8.53 -26.18 51.46
CA SER A 958 9.25 -27.45 51.70
C SER A 958 10.13 -27.78 50.50
N LEU A 959 11.45 -27.74 50.67
CA LEU A 959 12.37 -27.93 49.55
C LEU A 959 12.44 -29.39 49.10
N TRP A 960 12.23 -29.65 47.81
CA TRP A 960 12.37 -30.99 47.23
C TRP A 960 13.78 -31.28 46.69
N ARG A 961 14.62 -30.25 46.56
CA ARG A 961 16.01 -30.28 46.05
C ARG A 961 16.91 -29.41 46.95
N SER A 962 18.23 -29.48 46.77
CA SER A 962 19.16 -28.60 47.50
C SER A 962 19.04 -27.16 46.98
N GLY A 963 18.63 -26.24 47.86
CA GLY A 963 18.34 -24.85 47.52
C GLY A 963 16.96 -24.65 46.90
N GLY A 964 16.38 -23.47 47.11
CA GLY A 964 15.13 -23.07 46.46
C GLY A 964 15.05 -21.59 46.18
N GLU A 965 14.40 -21.21 45.09
CA GLU A 965 14.18 -19.82 44.70
C GLU A 965 12.70 -19.46 44.79
N PHE A 966 12.37 -18.20 45.13
CA PHE A 966 10.99 -17.76 45.18
C PHE A 966 10.78 -16.28 44.93
N GLN A 967 9.53 -15.95 44.61
CA GLN A 967 8.98 -14.60 44.53
C GLN A 967 7.62 -14.54 45.22
N ILE A 968 7.21 -13.33 45.60
CA ILE A 968 5.91 -13.09 46.22
C ILE A 968 5.10 -12.21 45.28
N LEU A 969 3.91 -12.65 44.93
CA LEU A 969 2.99 -11.97 44.04
C LEU A 969 1.82 -11.40 44.82
N ARG A 970 1.28 -10.30 44.33
CA ARG A 970 0.05 -9.73 44.85
C ARG A 970 -1.13 -10.09 43.94
N ASN A 971 -2.26 -10.47 44.53
CA ASN A 971 -3.53 -10.74 43.84
C ASN A 971 -3.46 -11.73 42.65
N ARG A 972 -2.51 -12.68 42.68
CA ARG A 972 -2.24 -13.65 41.59
C ARG A 972 -1.82 -13.01 40.26
N ASP A 973 -1.27 -11.79 40.29
CA ASP A 973 -0.85 -11.07 39.09
C ASP A 973 0.69 -11.03 38.98
N TRP A 974 1.22 -11.63 37.91
CA TRP A 974 2.66 -11.65 37.58
C TRP A 974 3.22 -10.29 37.16
N ARG A 975 2.38 -9.27 37.00
CA ARG A 975 2.79 -7.88 36.84
C ARG A 975 2.89 -7.13 38.17
N GLN A 976 2.62 -7.82 39.28
CA GLN A 976 2.62 -7.27 40.64
C GLN A 976 3.53 -8.11 41.55
N VAL A 977 4.78 -8.28 41.13
CA VAL A 977 5.77 -9.11 41.81
C VAL A 977 6.57 -8.28 42.80
N LEU A 978 6.65 -8.76 44.05
CA LEU A 978 7.63 -8.32 45.03
C LEU A 978 8.91 -9.12 44.80
N HIS A 979 10.04 -8.42 44.67
CA HIS A 979 11.33 -9.04 44.38
C HIS A 979 12.49 -8.35 45.13
N PRO A 980 13.64 -9.01 45.31
CA PRO A 980 14.86 -8.35 45.77
C PRO A 980 15.46 -7.48 44.67
N SER A 981 16.32 -6.53 45.06
CA SER A 981 17.09 -5.70 44.12
C SER A 981 18.24 -6.45 43.40
N SER A 982 18.48 -7.73 43.71
CA SER A 982 19.50 -8.56 43.08
C SER A 982 19.07 -10.03 43.05
N PRO A 983 19.47 -10.80 42.03
CA PRO A 983 19.10 -12.21 41.93
C PRO A 983 19.83 -13.05 42.98
N ARG A 984 19.17 -14.12 43.46
CA ARG A 984 19.67 -15.05 44.48
C ARG A 984 20.05 -14.41 45.82
N THR A 985 19.28 -13.41 46.25
CA THR A 985 19.49 -12.79 47.56
C THR A 985 19.28 -13.81 48.69
N SER A 986 20.34 -14.06 49.47
CA SER A 986 20.33 -14.95 50.63
C SER A 986 19.99 -14.20 51.93
N ARG A 987 19.79 -14.95 53.02
CA ARG A 987 19.38 -14.43 54.33
C ARG A 987 20.29 -13.32 54.87
N ASP A 988 21.58 -13.36 54.53
CA ASP A 988 22.61 -12.44 55.03
C ASP A 988 22.70 -11.12 54.23
N ALA A 989 21.93 -10.99 53.15
CA ALA A 989 21.97 -9.87 52.21
C ALA A 989 20.58 -9.27 51.93
N LEU A 990 19.67 -9.29 52.91
CA LEU A 990 18.32 -8.72 52.77
C LEU A 990 18.39 -7.20 52.47
N GLY A 991 18.33 -6.86 51.19
CA GLY A 991 18.18 -5.50 50.69
C GLY A 991 16.73 -5.00 50.77
N VAL A 992 16.48 -3.83 50.20
CA VAL A 992 15.13 -3.26 50.06
C VAL A 992 14.28 -4.20 49.20
N VAL A 993 13.04 -4.48 49.65
CA VAL A 993 12.05 -5.22 48.85
C VAL A 993 11.46 -4.25 47.84
N GLU A 994 11.66 -4.53 46.55
CA GLU A 994 11.16 -3.73 45.43
C GLU A 994 9.82 -4.29 44.92
N GLY A 995 9.11 -3.50 44.12
CA GLY A 995 7.75 -3.83 43.66
C GLY A 995 6.61 -3.51 44.65
N PRO A 996 5.35 -3.87 44.33
CA PRO A 996 4.96 -4.79 43.26
C PRO A 996 4.95 -4.12 41.87
N ASP A 997 5.71 -4.69 40.93
CA ASP A 997 5.78 -4.28 39.52
C ASP A 997 6.12 -5.48 38.60
N ASP A 998 6.30 -5.23 37.30
CA ASP A 998 6.65 -6.23 36.28
C ASP A 998 8.17 -6.31 36.00
N LEU A 999 9.00 -5.61 36.77
CA LEU A 999 10.46 -5.54 36.59
C LEU A 999 11.20 -6.68 37.30
N GLY A 1000 10.50 -7.47 38.12
CA GLY A 1000 11.05 -8.57 38.91
C GLY A 1000 11.50 -9.81 38.14
N HIS A 1001 11.42 -9.86 36.81
CA HIS A 1001 11.78 -11.04 36.03
C HIS A 1001 13.24 -11.48 36.27
N GLY A 1002 13.42 -12.67 36.86
CA GLY A 1002 14.73 -13.25 37.17
C GLY A 1002 15.35 -12.80 38.51
N LEU A 1003 14.70 -11.90 39.25
CA LEU A 1003 15.15 -11.43 40.56
C LEU A 1003 14.47 -12.24 41.67
N ASN A 1004 15.13 -13.30 42.15
CA ASN A 1004 14.54 -14.26 43.10
C ASN A 1004 15.26 -14.24 44.46
N TRP A 1005 14.51 -14.42 45.55
CA TRP A 1005 15.10 -14.76 46.85
C TRP A 1005 15.56 -16.22 46.88
N PHE A 1006 16.63 -16.51 47.63
CA PHE A 1006 17.22 -17.84 47.69
C PHE A 1006 17.19 -18.44 49.11
N LEU A 1007 16.56 -19.61 49.23
CA LEU A 1007 16.54 -20.47 50.42
C LEU A 1007 17.71 -21.44 50.37
N ASN A 1008 18.64 -21.33 51.32
CA ASN A 1008 19.78 -22.25 51.43
C ASN A 1008 19.45 -23.41 52.39
N GLY A 1009 18.95 -24.53 51.84
CA GLY A 1009 18.57 -25.73 52.58
C GLY A 1009 18.78 -27.01 51.77
N ARG A 1010 18.72 -28.17 52.44
CA ARG A 1010 18.81 -29.50 51.82
C ARG A 1010 17.40 -29.98 51.39
N ALA A 1011 17.36 -30.96 50.50
CA ALA A 1011 16.11 -31.61 50.14
C ALA A 1011 15.46 -32.22 51.40
N GLY A 1012 14.24 -31.79 51.72
CA GLY A 1012 13.50 -32.12 52.93
C GLY A 1012 13.45 -31.03 53.99
N ASP A 1013 14.23 -29.96 53.86
CA ASP A 1013 14.14 -28.81 54.78
C ASP A 1013 12.87 -27.99 54.50
N ALA A 1014 12.17 -27.57 55.57
CA ALA A 1014 11.01 -26.70 55.50
C ALA A 1014 11.38 -25.29 55.98
N PHE A 1015 10.89 -24.25 55.31
CA PHE A 1015 11.13 -22.85 55.64
C PHE A 1015 9.81 -22.12 55.86
N ARG A 1016 9.69 -21.34 56.92
CA ARG A 1016 8.61 -20.36 57.09
C ARG A 1016 9.07 -19.02 56.53
N ILE A 1017 8.35 -18.49 55.55
CA ILE A 1017 8.62 -17.23 54.86
C ILE A 1017 7.57 -16.21 55.31
N GLU A 1018 8.02 -15.04 55.73
CA GLU A 1018 7.22 -13.95 56.29
C GLU A 1018 7.40 -12.66 55.48
N LEU A 1019 6.30 -12.05 55.06
CA LEU A 1019 6.22 -10.72 54.45
C LEU A 1019 5.62 -9.76 55.48
N ARG A 1020 6.30 -8.65 55.78
CA ARG A 1020 5.72 -7.51 56.51
C ARG A 1020 5.57 -6.32 55.57
N ARG A 1021 4.38 -5.74 55.52
CA ARG A 1021 4.10 -4.50 54.78
C ARG A 1021 3.28 -3.54 55.64
N SER A 1022 3.70 -2.29 55.75
CA SER A 1022 2.92 -1.23 56.41
C SER A 1022 2.83 0.02 55.54
N LEU A 1023 1.64 0.61 55.50
CA LEU A 1023 1.32 1.87 54.82
C LEU A 1023 1.01 2.90 55.91
N GLU A 1024 1.93 3.82 56.20
CA GLU A 1024 1.64 4.92 57.13
C GLU A 1024 0.88 6.05 56.40
N ASP A 1025 -0.38 6.24 56.81
CA ASP A 1025 -1.36 7.13 56.18
C ASP A 1025 -0.98 8.62 56.11
N THR A 1026 0.06 9.07 56.85
CA THR A 1026 0.42 10.50 56.93
C THR A 1026 1.62 10.92 56.07
N GLN A 1027 2.40 9.98 55.51
CA GLN A 1027 3.54 10.31 54.63
C GLN A 1027 3.62 9.44 53.35
N GLY A 1028 2.74 8.44 53.19
CA GLY A 1028 2.68 7.63 51.96
C GLY A 1028 3.88 6.71 51.75
N THR A 1029 4.64 6.42 52.80
CA THR A 1029 5.82 5.55 52.77
C THR A 1029 5.37 4.09 52.91
N ASP A 1030 5.49 3.31 51.83
CA ASP A 1030 5.16 1.88 51.79
C ASP A 1030 6.40 1.08 52.23
N THR A 1031 6.44 0.65 53.49
CA THR A 1031 7.57 -0.11 54.03
C THR A 1031 7.33 -1.61 53.91
N LYS A 1032 8.27 -2.33 53.28
CA LYS A 1032 8.18 -3.76 52.98
C LYS A 1032 9.43 -4.49 53.48
N SER A 1033 9.26 -5.66 54.07
CA SER A 1033 10.37 -6.55 54.40
C SER A 1033 9.95 -8.02 54.25
N VAL A 1034 10.86 -8.84 53.74
CA VAL A 1034 10.68 -10.28 53.60
C VAL A 1034 11.76 -10.97 54.42
N SER A 1035 11.38 -12.00 55.18
CA SER A 1035 12.31 -12.80 55.98
C SER A 1035 11.89 -14.27 56.00
N TRP A 1036 12.81 -15.17 56.34
CA TRP A 1036 12.50 -16.59 56.44
C TRP A 1036 13.32 -17.31 57.51
N GLU A 1037 12.77 -18.40 58.06
CA GLU A 1037 13.39 -19.27 59.07
C GLU A 1037 13.23 -20.75 58.72
N CYS A 1038 14.25 -21.57 59.02
CA CYS A 1038 14.20 -23.01 58.79
C CYS A 1038 13.49 -23.72 59.95
N LEU A 1039 12.46 -24.51 59.64
CA LEU A 1039 11.71 -25.38 60.55
C LEU A 1039 12.38 -26.78 60.58
N GLN A 1040 12.29 -27.52 61.69
CA GLN A 1040 12.94 -28.84 61.80
C GLN A 1040 12.48 -29.81 60.68
N PRO A 1041 13.37 -30.67 60.16
CA PRO A 1041 13.07 -31.50 58.98
C PRO A 1041 12.13 -32.66 59.30
N ASP A 1042 10.98 -32.70 58.62
CA ASP A 1042 10.09 -33.87 58.58
C ASP A 1042 10.43 -34.79 57.39
N ALA A 1043 10.32 -36.10 57.59
CA ALA A 1043 10.72 -37.12 56.61
C ALA A 1043 9.87 -37.07 55.32
N VAL A 1044 10.52 -36.83 54.18
CA VAL A 1044 9.90 -36.72 52.84
C VAL A 1044 9.36 -38.07 52.35
N SER A 1045 8.15 -38.07 51.79
CA SER A 1045 7.51 -39.25 51.19
C SER A 1045 8.21 -39.72 49.89
N GLN A 1046 8.27 -41.04 49.67
CA GLN A 1046 8.96 -41.69 48.54
C GLN A 1046 8.45 -41.22 47.16
N THR A 1047 7.17 -40.86 47.05
CA THR A 1047 6.55 -40.33 45.83
C THR A 1047 7.01 -38.90 45.47
N GLY A 1048 7.45 -38.11 46.45
CA GLY A 1048 8.03 -36.77 46.22
C GLY A 1048 9.44 -36.84 45.61
N LEU A 1049 10.22 -37.86 45.96
CA LEU A 1049 11.57 -38.09 45.43
C LEU A 1049 11.55 -38.57 43.96
N GLU A 1050 10.54 -39.33 43.54
CA GLU A 1050 10.40 -39.78 42.14
C GLU A 1050 9.96 -38.67 41.18
N ARG A 1051 9.11 -37.73 41.62
CA ARG A 1051 8.76 -36.52 40.85
C ARG A 1051 9.94 -35.55 40.76
N ALA A 1052 10.70 -35.40 41.84
CA ALA A 1052 11.86 -34.52 41.88
C ALA A 1052 13.02 -34.95 40.95
N SER A 1053 13.02 -36.17 40.39
CA SER A 1053 14.08 -36.66 39.49
C SER A 1053 13.76 -36.53 37.98
N ARG A 1054 12.60 -35.99 37.57
CA ARG A 1054 12.18 -35.89 36.15
C ARG A 1054 12.15 -34.43 35.67
N ARG A 1055 12.33 -34.22 34.35
CA ARG A 1055 12.26 -32.88 33.69
C ARG A 1055 10.80 -32.56 33.34
N SER A 1056 10.38 -31.29 33.30
CA SER A 1056 9.01 -30.92 32.89
C SER A 1056 9.02 -30.39 31.45
N TYR A 1057 7.98 -30.68 30.66
CA TYR A 1057 7.82 -30.14 29.30
C TYR A 1057 6.43 -29.53 29.15
N CYS A 1058 6.35 -28.31 28.64
CA CYS A 1058 5.11 -27.59 28.34
C CYS A 1058 4.99 -27.30 26.85
N ILE A 1059 3.79 -27.11 26.34
CA ILE A 1059 3.52 -26.73 24.94
C ILE A 1059 2.90 -25.33 24.90
N VAL A 1060 3.24 -24.53 23.88
CA VAL A 1060 2.69 -23.20 23.65
C VAL A 1060 2.41 -23.03 22.15
N GLY A 1061 1.32 -22.37 21.78
CA GLY A 1061 0.95 -22.25 20.37
C GLY A 1061 -0.11 -21.19 20.08
N SER A 1062 -0.56 -21.14 18.83
CA SER A 1062 -1.49 -20.12 18.31
C SER A 1062 -2.82 -20.05 19.04
N TRP A 1063 -3.33 -21.17 19.58
CA TRP A 1063 -4.61 -21.21 20.32
C TRP A 1063 -4.58 -20.45 21.67
N THR A 1064 -3.42 -20.14 22.22
CA THR A 1064 -3.26 -19.25 23.39
C THR A 1064 -2.61 -17.92 23.03
N SER A 1065 -2.58 -17.56 21.74
CA SER A 1065 -1.83 -16.40 21.23
C SER A 1065 -0.36 -16.42 21.71
N TRP A 1066 0.22 -17.61 21.85
CA TRP A 1066 1.55 -17.84 22.37
C TRP A 1066 1.79 -17.33 23.80
N GLN A 1067 0.75 -17.13 24.63
CA GLN A 1067 0.87 -16.50 25.95
C GLN A 1067 1.01 -17.51 27.09
N GLU A 1068 0.28 -18.62 27.06
CA GLU A 1068 0.17 -19.56 28.19
C GLU A 1068 0.78 -20.94 27.86
N PRO A 1069 1.93 -21.31 28.46
CA PRO A 1069 2.46 -22.68 28.36
C PRO A 1069 1.58 -23.68 29.12
N GLN A 1070 1.21 -24.77 28.46
CA GLN A 1070 0.39 -25.84 29.04
C GLN A 1070 1.22 -27.09 29.27
N GLU A 1071 1.15 -27.71 30.45
CA GLU A 1071 1.97 -28.87 30.80
C GLU A 1071 1.59 -30.10 29.95
N MET A 1072 2.61 -30.79 29.42
CA MET A 1072 2.41 -32.05 28.69
C MET A 1072 2.37 -33.23 29.66
N GLN A 1073 1.47 -34.18 29.44
CA GLN A 1073 1.31 -35.35 30.31
C GLN A 1073 2.34 -36.44 29.98
N TRP A 1074 3.00 -36.98 31.00
CA TRP A 1074 3.95 -38.09 30.83
C TRP A 1074 3.23 -39.44 30.77
N GLU A 1075 3.43 -40.19 29.68
CA GLU A 1075 2.89 -41.54 29.52
C GLU A 1075 3.87 -42.43 28.74
N GLU A 1076 4.23 -43.59 29.31
CA GLU A 1076 4.99 -44.67 28.64
C GLU A 1076 6.24 -44.24 27.83
N GLY A 1077 7.05 -43.31 28.34
CA GLY A 1077 8.30 -42.91 27.68
C GLY A 1077 8.20 -41.68 26.77
N CYS A 1078 7.05 -41.02 26.71
CA CYS A 1078 6.84 -39.79 25.94
C CYS A 1078 5.97 -38.76 26.69
N TYR A 1079 6.07 -37.49 26.29
CA TYR A 1079 5.16 -36.44 26.74
C TYR A 1079 4.07 -36.22 25.70
N ARG A 1080 2.81 -36.05 26.15
CA ARG A 1080 1.64 -35.96 25.27
C ARG A 1080 0.80 -34.71 25.55
N TYR A 1081 0.19 -34.17 24.50
CA TYR A 1081 -0.76 -33.06 24.60
C TYR A 1081 -1.84 -33.16 23.52
N THR A 1082 -3.08 -32.84 23.87
CA THR A 1082 -4.22 -32.84 22.93
C THR A 1082 -4.47 -31.44 22.40
N LEU A 1083 -4.25 -31.26 21.10
CA LEU A 1083 -4.46 -30.04 20.34
C LEU A 1083 -5.79 -30.10 19.57
N GLN A 1084 -6.60 -29.04 19.65
CA GLN A 1084 -7.81 -28.89 18.83
C GLN A 1084 -7.61 -27.77 17.81
N ILE A 1085 -7.92 -28.04 16.54
CA ILE A 1085 -7.74 -27.08 15.45
C ILE A 1085 -8.83 -26.00 15.47
N GLY A 1086 -8.44 -24.72 15.53
CA GLY A 1086 -9.33 -23.57 15.54
C GLY A 1086 -10.03 -23.27 14.21
N GLY A 1087 -10.73 -22.13 14.14
CA GLY A 1087 -11.57 -21.73 13.00
C GLY A 1087 -10.81 -21.51 11.69
N LEU A 1088 -9.51 -21.26 11.75
CA LEU A 1088 -8.63 -21.04 10.60
C LEU A 1088 -8.18 -22.33 9.91
N GLY A 1089 -8.45 -23.50 10.49
CA GLY A 1089 -8.12 -24.80 9.89
C GLY A 1089 -6.66 -25.24 10.06
N GLU A 1090 -5.81 -24.42 10.70
CA GLU A 1090 -4.42 -24.74 11.04
C GLU A 1090 -4.04 -24.19 12.43
N GLU A 1091 -3.07 -24.82 13.09
CA GLU A 1091 -2.51 -24.38 14.38
C GLU A 1091 -0.98 -24.60 14.42
N SER A 1092 -0.25 -23.67 15.03
CA SER A 1092 1.21 -23.67 15.16
C SER A 1092 1.67 -23.75 16.62
N PHE A 1093 2.76 -24.47 16.92
CA PHE A 1093 3.23 -24.67 18.29
C PHE A 1093 4.75 -24.86 18.47
N GLN A 1094 5.20 -24.70 19.72
CA GLN A 1094 6.54 -25.02 20.24
C GLN A 1094 6.44 -25.75 21.60
N ILE A 1095 7.53 -26.43 22.00
CA ILE A 1095 7.60 -27.15 23.28
C ILE A 1095 8.69 -26.52 24.16
N LEU A 1096 8.37 -26.17 25.40
CA LEU A 1096 9.26 -25.50 26.36
C LEU A 1096 9.74 -26.48 27.43
N LEU A 1097 11.04 -26.50 27.70
CA LEU A 1097 11.61 -27.25 28.81
C LEU A 1097 11.46 -26.45 30.11
N ASP A 1098 10.86 -27.07 31.12
CA ASP A 1098 10.50 -26.49 32.43
C ASP A 1098 9.61 -25.23 32.33
N GLY A 1099 8.85 -25.08 31.23
CA GLY A 1099 7.96 -23.94 30.97
C GLY A 1099 8.67 -22.64 30.59
N LEU A 1100 10.00 -22.65 30.42
CA LEU A 1100 10.80 -21.46 30.16
C LEU A 1100 10.94 -21.18 28.65
N ARG A 1101 10.64 -19.96 28.22
CA ARG A 1101 10.71 -19.54 26.80
C ARG A 1101 12.14 -19.53 26.26
N GLU A 1102 13.12 -19.21 27.11
CA GLU A 1102 14.54 -19.29 26.75
C GLU A 1102 15.04 -20.72 26.48
N ARG A 1103 14.22 -21.74 26.76
CA ARG A 1103 14.54 -23.16 26.59
C ARG A 1103 13.52 -23.86 25.69
N ALA A 1104 13.19 -23.22 24.56
CA ALA A 1104 12.26 -23.75 23.56
C ALA A 1104 12.91 -24.81 22.66
N LEU A 1105 12.21 -25.94 22.48
CA LEU A 1105 12.43 -26.90 21.41
C LEU A 1105 11.68 -26.43 20.18
N HIS A 1106 12.35 -26.45 19.03
CA HIS A 1106 11.82 -25.95 17.77
C HIS A 1106 12.38 -26.75 16.57
N PRO A 1107 11.73 -26.73 15.40
CA PRO A 1107 12.32 -27.28 14.18
C PRO A 1107 13.46 -26.40 13.63
N ASP A 1108 14.25 -26.94 12.70
CA ASP A 1108 15.27 -26.21 11.94
C ASP A 1108 14.66 -25.32 10.83
N LYS A 1109 13.36 -25.44 10.57
CA LYS A 1109 12.63 -24.70 9.52
C LYS A 1109 11.27 -24.21 10.04
N PRO A 1110 10.78 -23.06 9.56
CA PRO A 1110 9.45 -22.58 9.89
C PRO A 1110 8.37 -23.52 9.33
N ASP A 1111 7.23 -23.59 10.01
CA ASP A 1111 6.05 -24.34 9.60
C ASP A 1111 6.29 -25.82 9.30
N ALA A 1112 7.17 -26.43 10.07
CA ALA A 1112 7.53 -27.83 9.93
C ALA A 1112 6.32 -28.73 10.16
N ASN A 1113 6.12 -29.69 9.26
CA ASN A 1113 5.02 -30.65 9.27
C ASN A 1113 5.53 -32.06 8.90
N PRO A 1114 4.73 -33.14 9.05
CA PRO A 1114 5.20 -34.51 8.89
C PRO A 1114 5.53 -34.86 7.43
N HIS A 1115 5.06 -34.05 6.48
CA HIS A 1115 5.35 -34.20 5.04
C HIS A 1115 6.66 -33.53 4.63
N MET A 1116 7.32 -32.83 5.55
CA MET A 1116 8.61 -32.16 5.33
C MET A 1116 9.68 -32.74 6.25
N SER A 1117 10.84 -33.11 5.70
CA SER A 1117 11.99 -33.50 6.50
C SER A 1117 12.54 -32.31 7.30
N HIS A 1118 12.48 -32.42 8.62
CA HIS A 1118 12.94 -31.41 9.58
C HIS A 1118 13.58 -32.08 10.80
N VAL A 1119 14.44 -31.35 11.51
CA VAL A 1119 15.19 -31.84 12.68
C VAL A 1119 14.82 -31.03 13.91
N LEU A 1120 14.66 -31.71 15.05
CA LEU A 1120 14.43 -31.08 16.34
C LEU A 1120 15.70 -30.37 16.83
N GLN A 1121 15.58 -29.09 17.13
CA GLN A 1121 16.62 -28.20 17.64
C GLN A 1121 16.22 -27.63 19.01
N GLY A 1122 17.19 -27.13 19.77
CA GLY A 1122 16.99 -26.61 21.13
C GLY A 1122 17.19 -27.65 22.23
N PRO A 1123 17.02 -27.28 23.51
CA PRO A 1123 16.41 -26.03 23.99
C PRO A 1123 17.30 -24.79 23.77
N SER A 1124 16.78 -23.75 23.12
CA SER A 1124 17.53 -22.51 22.85
C SER A 1124 16.64 -21.25 22.85
N MET A 1125 17.25 -20.07 22.95
CA MET A 1125 16.56 -18.77 22.84
C MET A 1125 16.27 -18.35 21.39
N ASN A 1126 16.89 -19.00 20.39
CA ASN A 1126 16.81 -18.63 18.98
C ASN A 1126 15.67 -19.35 18.24
N ALA A 1127 14.54 -19.56 18.92
CA ALA A 1127 13.39 -20.31 18.41
C ALA A 1127 12.37 -19.41 17.68
N HIS A 1128 12.60 -18.10 17.58
CA HIS A 1128 11.62 -17.16 17.05
C HIS A 1128 11.31 -17.43 15.57
N GLY A 1129 10.02 -17.60 15.24
CA GLY A 1129 9.57 -17.91 13.88
C GLY A 1129 9.78 -19.36 13.43
N LEU A 1130 10.26 -20.25 14.31
CA LEU A 1130 10.48 -21.68 14.00
C LEU A 1130 9.46 -22.53 14.77
N ASN A 1131 8.38 -22.94 14.12
CA ASN A 1131 7.26 -23.67 14.73
C ASN A 1131 6.88 -24.92 13.94
N TRP A 1132 6.30 -25.89 14.64
CA TRP A 1132 5.55 -26.96 13.98
C TRP A 1132 4.14 -26.48 13.67
N THR A 1133 3.58 -26.91 12.54
CA THR A 1133 2.24 -26.49 12.10
C THR A 1133 1.41 -27.69 11.69
N VAL A 1134 0.19 -27.79 12.24
CA VAL A 1134 -0.79 -28.85 11.94
C VAL A 1134 -1.88 -28.28 11.06
N GLY A 1135 -2.13 -28.87 9.88
CA GLY A 1135 -3.24 -28.51 9.00
C GLY A 1135 -2.91 -27.63 7.80
N ARG A 1136 -1.68 -27.14 7.71
CA ARG A 1136 -1.21 -26.30 6.60
C ARG A 1136 -0.95 -27.09 5.30
N HIS A 1137 -0.63 -28.37 5.40
CA HIS A 1137 -0.36 -29.20 4.22
C HIS A 1137 -1.67 -29.84 3.72
N GLN A 1138 -1.92 -29.83 2.40
CA GLN A 1138 -3.16 -30.35 1.80
C GLN A 1138 -3.45 -31.82 2.16
N SER A 1139 -2.41 -32.59 2.48
CA SER A 1139 -2.49 -34.00 2.87
C SER A 1139 -2.90 -34.23 4.35
N ASP A 1140 -2.87 -33.20 5.20
CA ASP A 1140 -3.20 -33.33 6.63
C ASP A 1140 -4.70 -33.55 6.86
N GLY A 1141 -5.55 -33.20 5.88
CA GLY A 1141 -7.00 -33.41 5.94
C GLY A 1141 -7.69 -32.74 7.14
N CYS A 1142 -7.11 -31.66 7.66
CA CYS A 1142 -7.62 -30.91 8.81
C CYS A 1142 -8.95 -30.21 8.50
N ARG A 1143 -9.88 -30.27 9.45
CA ARG A 1143 -11.10 -29.45 9.47
C ARG A 1143 -11.19 -28.73 10.82
N PRO A 1144 -11.77 -27.52 10.89
CA PRO A 1144 -12.04 -26.86 12.16
C PRO A 1144 -12.73 -27.81 13.15
N GLY A 1145 -12.21 -27.88 14.38
CA GLY A 1145 -12.68 -28.78 15.43
C GLY A 1145 -12.05 -30.18 15.43
N SER A 1146 -11.15 -30.52 14.49
CA SER A 1146 -10.38 -31.78 14.54
C SER A 1146 -9.40 -31.78 15.71
N CYS A 1147 -9.26 -32.91 16.39
CA CYS A 1147 -8.32 -33.09 17.50
C CYS A 1147 -7.08 -33.88 17.06
N TYR A 1148 -5.90 -33.48 17.52
CA TYR A 1148 -4.61 -34.11 17.27
C TYR A 1148 -3.90 -34.35 18.61
N GLU A 1149 -3.26 -35.51 18.74
CA GLU A 1149 -2.38 -35.82 19.88
C GLU A 1149 -0.93 -35.56 19.48
N VAL A 1150 -0.30 -34.57 20.11
CA VAL A 1150 1.11 -34.22 19.95
C VAL A 1150 1.95 -35.00 20.95
N LYS A 1151 2.98 -35.71 20.47
CA LYS A 1151 3.92 -36.52 21.28
C LYS A 1151 5.35 -36.04 21.13
N LEU A 1152 6.02 -35.78 22.24
CA LEU A 1152 7.47 -35.62 22.32
C LEU A 1152 8.10 -36.94 22.77
N MET A 1153 8.87 -37.56 21.88
CA MET A 1153 9.57 -38.82 22.14
C MET A 1153 10.94 -38.54 22.75
N LEU A 1154 11.31 -39.27 23.80
CA LEU A 1154 12.64 -39.18 24.43
C LEU A 1154 13.55 -40.35 24.02
N THR A 1155 14.87 -40.13 24.10
CA THR A 1155 15.90 -41.18 24.01
C THR A 1155 15.97 -41.99 25.31
N SER A 1156 16.69 -43.11 25.31
CA SER A 1156 16.97 -43.89 26.53
C SER A 1156 17.78 -43.13 27.59
N SER A 1157 18.42 -42.02 27.22
CA SER A 1157 19.11 -41.08 28.13
C SER A 1157 18.19 -39.95 28.64
N GLY A 1158 16.93 -39.89 28.22
CA GLY A 1158 15.95 -38.89 28.63
C GLY A 1158 16.03 -37.56 27.87
N GLU A 1159 16.65 -37.54 26.68
CA GLU A 1159 16.77 -36.34 25.84
C GLU A 1159 15.70 -36.31 24.74
N PRO A 1160 15.19 -35.13 24.32
CA PRO A 1160 14.28 -34.99 23.19
C PRO A 1160 14.82 -35.63 21.91
N LYS A 1161 14.06 -36.55 21.31
CA LYS A 1161 14.43 -37.27 20.08
C LYS A 1161 13.75 -36.69 18.84
N HIS A 1162 12.42 -36.62 18.86
CA HIS A 1162 11.60 -36.02 17.80
C HIS A 1162 10.18 -35.76 18.31
N VAL A 1163 9.45 -34.89 17.60
CA VAL A 1163 8.03 -34.61 17.82
C VAL A 1163 7.22 -35.27 16.71
N GLN A 1164 6.08 -35.86 17.07
CA GLN A 1164 5.12 -36.43 16.12
C GLN A 1164 3.71 -36.10 16.57
N TRP A 1165 2.76 -36.07 15.63
CA TRP A 1165 1.35 -35.92 15.97
C TRP A 1165 0.46 -36.80 15.10
N SER A 1166 -0.66 -37.22 15.67
CA SER A 1166 -1.66 -38.04 14.98
C SER A 1166 -3.06 -37.56 15.30
N LYS A 1167 -3.95 -37.61 14.31
CA LYS A 1167 -5.37 -37.27 14.49
C LYS A 1167 -6.03 -38.25 15.45
N ILE A 1168 -6.82 -37.75 16.39
CA ILE A 1168 -7.63 -38.55 17.31
C ILE A 1168 -9.11 -38.28 17.08
N ASP A 1169 -9.93 -39.34 17.11
CA ASP A 1169 -11.37 -39.19 17.09
C ASP A 1169 -11.87 -38.80 18.48
N PRO A 1170 -12.70 -37.76 18.62
CA PRO A 1170 -13.15 -37.25 19.93
C PRO A 1170 -14.07 -38.20 20.71
N SER A 1171 -14.30 -39.43 20.23
CA SER A 1171 -15.12 -40.45 20.87
C SER A 1171 -14.32 -41.53 21.64
N ASN A 1172 -13.02 -41.35 21.85
CA ASN A 1172 -12.15 -42.30 22.57
C ASN A 1172 -11.46 -41.67 23.77
#